data_AF-A0A520A4A6-F1
#
_entry.id   AF-A0A520A4A6-F1
#
_cell.length_a   1.000
_cell.length_b   1.000
_cell.length_c   1.000
_cell.angle_alpha   90.00
_cell.angle_beta   90.00
_cell.angle_gamma   90.00
#
_symmetry.space_group_name_H-M   'P 1'
#
loop_
_entity.id
_entity.type
_entity.pdbx_description
1 polymer ?
#
loop_
_entity_poly.entity_id
_entity_poly.type
_entity_poly.pdbx_seq_one_letter_code
_entity_poly.pdbx_strand_id
1 'polypeptide(L)'
;MTQPYTAGWQATTAIRGLGKSLLILLGWLLSLGAHAQSGAYGNEWIVAGQPYYKLKVWRDGIYRLDYNYLRSLNATGVAPTQFQLWRRGKEVAVYQGGSQAALDATSYLEFYGQRNDGKLDKEFYKNPADQAHQYYSFYTDTAAYFITWGSRAGKRVAQPTAAGGTPHAWRLQTSLKLVVERYVQGPTEGTAHLPWLESGEGFFSPTAGAYAVRTDSVLRAISTQAGAPAIKAEVLLGGGTVPSARGGTPAGTHIVSVQVTPPSGGRRELGILTFQNLNYIRGRYTIQPSDISNGTVEIFGTATTQPSTAPYDAWRCAYLKVTAPQQNVWFSNRRQLWFQNDSLLAGPATYELDNVPATVVGYDIQDPWNVQRVAPTAAQTLGSTARRFVFPNASEQSTRRLLLADADAWLVPPAARRVTFRAIDPAKPNFVIITHPQLMQAAGTVPNAARAYATYRASVAGGRYDTLMVTAPQLYDQFHYGERSVIALRHFALWLVASSPATQAKYLLLLGKGLGPGTVPGQTYIVDGLQAQGGFMAAYTSRVLGEQGVDLVPTSTASTSDNFLSSDWPNNNFVAKMPTGRVPATTPQEVMNYLAKLQQHEERLFTYNAADPQLWRKNVVHLVGGATNDDFQEFGGYLDSYARRVPRPLLGGKVTTFRKNTTNSFIVPLNISTELNTGLAAITYFGHGALDYFNLDIGNIDDASNGYQNVGRYPVMMYNGCIAGDFAFNTHIFGTSWLLAPQKGSIGMLAQACESYAYLLDPVQDKMYELLFNDAAWFGQPVTQVYDEVVRQMQTRAAFQSTVGQEQLLSTTWQGDPALRLYAPAKPDFIASNATVSLVPAAGASAITPTTPFVLRVGVSNPARITTDPVEIRVTRTYRPGGGRAAEVLTQTFRQAWARDTTYTFALNNLGDVYGDNTFKVELDYANKVAELDETNNTATLTYSFLKGGITLVTPTEFAIINTNRPQLVAQNNDATAAVRGYDFQVDTVATFNSGALKQALNLSGPAVVSWQPPALVGARPDSVVWYWRVRFSQPATGEDPNWQQASFR
;
A
#
# COMPACT_ATOMS: atom_id res chain seq x y z
N MET A 1 61.67 -0.95 53.03
CA MET A 1 62.63 -2.05 53.26
C MET A 1 62.35 -3.14 52.24
N THR A 2 63.36 -3.43 51.41
CA THR A 2 63.76 -4.75 50.88
C THR A 2 62.70 -5.70 50.26
N GLN A 3 62.82 -5.86 48.93
CA GLN A 3 62.61 -7.08 48.12
C GLN A 3 63.28 -8.33 48.76
N PRO A 4 62.87 -9.61 48.48
CA PRO A 4 62.95 -10.19 47.12
C PRO A 4 61.96 -11.33 46.72
N TYR A 5 62.05 -11.65 45.42
CA TYR A 5 61.47 -12.73 44.61
C TYR A 5 61.64 -14.18 45.12
N THR A 6 60.73 -15.08 44.69
CA THR A 6 61.09 -16.38 44.07
C THR A 6 60.06 -16.84 43.05
N ALA A 7 60.57 -17.28 41.90
CA ALA A 7 59.88 -17.89 40.78
C ALA A 7 59.59 -19.39 41.03
N GLY A 8 58.56 -19.91 40.35
CA GLY A 8 58.37 -21.35 40.17
C GLY A 8 56.97 -21.71 39.68
N TRP A 9 56.89 -22.55 38.64
CA TRP A 9 55.70 -23.20 38.06
C TRP A 9 54.97 -22.49 36.91
N GLN A 10 55.70 -22.29 35.80
CA GLN A 10 55.12 -22.43 34.46
C GLN A 10 55.31 -23.88 33.99
N ALA A 11 54.27 -24.72 34.08
CA ALA A 11 54.09 -25.93 33.23
C ALA A 11 52.81 -26.72 33.59
N THR A 12 51.64 -26.09 33.76
CA THR A 12 50.36 -26.86 33.84
C THR A 12 49.13 -26.13 33.28
N THR A 13 49.26 -24.90 32.80
CA THR A 13 48.10 -24.10 32.36
C THR A 13 47.70 -24.27 30.90
N ALA A 14 48.52 -24.90 30.06
CA ALA A 14 48.22 -25.06 28.62
C ALA A 14 47.13 -26.12 28.33
N ILE A 15 46.93 -27.11 29.22
CA ILE A 15 46.00 -28.23 28.96
C ILE A 15 44.56 -27.90 29.42
N ARG A 16 44.37 -26.94 30.34
CA ARG A 16 43.02 -26.50 30.80
C ARG A 16 42.39 -25.43 29.89
N GLY A 17 43.18 -24.71 29.09
CA GLY A 17 42.69 -23.76 28.10
C GLY A 17 42.10 -24.43 26.86
N LEU A 18 42.79 -25.46 26.33
CA LEU A 18 42.34 -26.23 25.17
C LEU A 18 41.00 -26.92 25.42
N GLY A 19 40.76 -27.50 26.60
CA GLY A 19 39.46 -28.11 26.92
C GLY A 19 38.30 -27.10 26.98
N LYS A 20 38.53 -25.89 27.49
CA LYS A 20 37.51 -24.82 27.54
C LYS A 20 37.26 -24.20 26.17
N SER A 21 38.32 -23.96 25.38
CA SER A 21 38.19 -23.48 24.01
C SER A 21 37.55 -24.54 23.11
N LEU A 22 37.84 -25.83 23.29
CA LEU A 22 37.19 -26.92 22.57
C LEU A 22 35.73 -27.09 23.01
N LEU A 23 35.38 -26.91 24.30
CA LEU A 23 33.99 -26.91 24.78
C LEU A 23 33.19 -25.69 24.32
N ILE A 24 33.82 -24.52 24.18
CA ILE A 24 33.21 -23.33 23.59
C ILE A 24 33.07 -23.54 22.07
N LEU A 25 34.07 -24.09 21.38
CA LEU A 25 33.97 -24.40 19.96
C LEU A 25 32.95 -25.52 19.68
N LEU A 26 32.89 -26.56 20.51
CA LEU A 26 31.85 -27.59 20.46
C LEU A 26 30.49 -27.01 20.81
N GLY A 27 30.41 -26.07 21.77
CA GLY A 27 29.19 -25.35 22.12
C GLY A 27 28.69 -24.46 20.98
N TRP A 28 29.60 -23.83 20.22
CA TRP A 28 29.30 -23.06 19.02
C TRP A 28 28.99 -23.95 17.80
N LEU A 29 29.65 -25.09 17.64
CA LEU A 29 29.38 -26.06 16.57
C LEU A 29 28.09 -26.87 16.83
N LEU A 30 27.74 -27.12 18.10
CA LEU A 30 26.49 -27.76 18.50
C LEU A 30 25.31 -26.77 18.50
N SER A 31 25.54 -25.47 18.76
CA SER A 31 24.51 -24.45 18.58
C SER A 31 24.18 -24.22 17.10
N LEU A 32 25.17 -24.30 16.19
CA LEU A 32 24.94 -24.25 14.74
C LEU A 32 24.04 -25.39 14.24
N GLY A 33 24.10 -26.59 14.84
CA GLY A 33 23.22 -27.71 14.51
C GLY A 33 21.77 -27.56 15.03
N ALA A 34 21.57 -26.85 16.14
CA ALA A 34 20.25 -26.58 16.71
C ALA A 34 19.54 -25.38 16.06
N HIS A 35 20.30 -24.39 15.55
CA HIS A 35 19.78 -23.26 14.78
C HIS A 35 19.46 -23.62 13.32
N ALA A 36 19.96 -24.74 12.78
CA ALA A 36 19.76 -25.13 11.39
C ALA A 36 18.32 -25.60 11.04
N GLN A 37 17.45 -25.88 12.02
CA GLN A 37 16.10 -26.40 11.75
C GLN A 37 15.01 -25.33 11.86
N SER A 38 15.24 -24.23 12.59
CA SER A 38 14.32 -23.09 12.65
C SER A 38 15.14 -21.81 12.75
N GLY A 39 15.12 -20.99 11.71
CA GLY A 39 15.86 -19.72 11.67
C GLY A 39 14.93 -18.50 11.68
N ALA A 40 15.48 -17.37 11.25
CA ALA A 40 14.85 -16.05 11.37
C ALA A 40 13.64 -15.86 10.42
N TYR A 41 13.52 -16.66 9.36
CA TYR A 41 12.49 -16.48 8.32
C TYR A 41 11.57 -17.69 8.15
N GLY A 42 11.90 -18.84 8.74
CA GLY A 42 11.05 -20.03 8.76
C GLY A 42 11.15 -20.94 7.53
N ASN A 43 12.10 -20.68 6.62
CA ASN A 43 12.39 -21.50 5.45
C ASN A 43 13.65 -22.39 5.61
N GLU A 44 14.36 -22.31 6.73
CA GLU A 44 15.68 -22.93 6.93
C GLU A 44 15.63 -24.46 7.02
N TRP A 45 14.46 -25.03 7.31
CA TRP A 45 14.23 -26.48 7.37
C TRP A 45 14.16 -27.17 6.00
N ILE A 46 14.08 -26.39 4.91
CA ILE A 46 13.86 -26.90 3.56
C ILE A 46 15.19 -27.27 2.91
N VAL A 47 15.29 -28.51 2.43
CA VAL A 47 16.43 -29.02 1.66
C VAL A 47 16.09 -28.98 0.18
N ALA A 48 16.87 -28.21 -0.59
CA ALA A 48 16.67 -28.06 -2.02
C ALA A 48 16.71 -29.42 -2.75
N GLY A 49 15.77 -29.62 -3.68
CA GLY A 49 15.70 -30.82 -4.51
C GLY A 49 14.99 -32.04 -3.87
N GLN A 50 14.68 -32.02 -2.57
CA GLN A 50 13.90 -33.10 -1.95
C GLN A 50 12.41 -33.03 -2.34
N PRO A 51 11.72 -34.18 -2.45
CA PRO A 51 10.29 -34.22 -2.66
C PRO A 51 9.56 -33.92 -1.34
N TYR A 52 8.69 -32.91 -1.32
CA TYR A 52 7.87 -32.60 -0.16
C TYR A 52 6.39 -32.86 -0.42
N TYR A 53 5.72 -33.47 0.55
CA TYR A 53 4.28 -33.69 0.54
C TYR A 53 3.68 -33.14 1.82
N LYS A 54 2.72 -32.22 1.68
CA LYS A 54 2.00 -31.59 2.79
C LYS A 54 0.84 -32.47 3.25
N LEU A 55 0.83 -32.81 4.54
CA LEU A 55 -0.25 -33.47 5.25
C LEU A 55 -0.98 -32.47 6.14
N LYS A 56 -2.29 -32.66 6.31
CA LYS A 56 -3.14 -31.83 7.19
C LYS A 56 -3.53 -32.62 8.44
N VAL A 57 -3.35 -32.00 9.61
CA VAL A 57 -3.70 -32.58 10.92
C VAL A 57 -4.64 -31.61 11.64
N TRP A 58 -5.87 -32.05 11.91
CA TRP A 58 -6.94 -31.19 12.46
C TRP A 58 -7.30 -31.51 13.92
N ARG A 59 -6.83 -32.65 14.45
CA ARG A 59 -7.04 -33.03 15.85
C ARG A 59 -5.81 -33.73 16.42
N ASP A 60 -5.64 -33.64 17.73
CA ASP A 60 -4.54 -34.31 18.42
C ASP A 60 -4.77 -35.83 18.49
N GLY A 61 -3.74 -36.62 18.23
CA GLY A 61 -3.81 -38.08 18.35
C GLY A 61 -2.69 -38.81 17.61
N ILE A 62 -2.71 -40.14 17.66
CA ILE A 62 -1.78 -40.97 16.89
C ILE A 62 -2.30 -41.13 15.46
N TYR A 63 -1.51 -40.68 14.50
CA TYR A 63 -1.76 -40.83 13.07
C TYR A 63 -0.93 -41.96 12.50
N ARG A 64 -1.51 -42.75 11.59
CA ARG A 64 -0.81 -43.80 10.84
C ARG A 64 -0.84 -43.50 9.34
N LEU A 65 0.33 -43.58 8.72
CA LEU A 65 0.53 -43.61 7.28
C LEU A 65 0.82 -45.06 6.90
N ASP A 66 -0.20 -45.78 6.43
CA ASP A 66 -0.06 -47.18 6.02
C ASP A 66 0.63 -47.30 4.65
N TYR A 67 0.85 -48.54 4.21
CA TYR A 67 1.47 -48.82 2.92
C TYR A 67 0.76 -48.13 1.74
N ASN A 68 -0.59 -48.12 1.73
CA ASN A 68 -1.36 -47.49 0.66
C ASN A 68 -1.17 -45.98 0.65
N TYR A 69 -1.14 -45.35 1.83
CA TYR A 69 -0.85 -43.93 1.96
C TYR A 69 0.56 -43.61 1.47
N LEU A 70 1.57 -44.35 1.91
CA LEU A 70 2.96 -44.13 1.51
C LEU A 70 3.18 -44.35 0.01
N ARG A 71 2.53 -45.37 -0.57
CA ARG A 71 2.54 -45.62 -2.01
C ARG A 71 1.90 -44.47 -2.81
N SER A 72 0.86 -43.83 -2.28
CA SER A 72 0.21 -42.68 -2.92
C SER A 72 1.12 -41.45 -3.08
N LEU A 73 2.23 -41.39 -2.31
CA LEU A 73 3.25 -40.34 -2.41
C LEU A 73 4.21 -40.54 -3.60
N ASN A 74 4.00 -41.57 -4.43
CA ASN A 74 4.93 -41.98 -5.49
C ASN A 74 6.36 -42.23 -4.96
N ALA A 75 6.48 -42.75 -3.73
CA ALA A 75 7.74 -43.02 -3.06
C ALA A 75 8.30 -44.42 -3.39
N THR A 76 8.11 -44.90 -4.63
CA THR A 76 8.57 -46.23 -5.05
C THR A 76 10.08 -46.34 -4.91
N GLY A 77 10.56 -47.41 -4.27
CA GLY A 77 11.99 -47.65 -4.03
C GLY A 77 12.58 -46.89 -2.84
N VAL A 78 11.79 -46.07 -2.13
CA VAL A 78 12.23 -45.40 -0.90
C VAL A 78 12.13 -46.38 0.26
N ALA A 79 13.22 -46.56 1.00
CA ALA A 79 13.20 -47.41 2.19
C ALA A 79 12.35 -46.74 3.29
N PRO A 80 11.52 -47.49 4.05
CA PRO A 80 10.72 -46.93 5.13
C PRO A 80 11.55 -46.14 6.18
N THR A 81 12.84 -46.46 6.34
CA THR A 81 13.79 -45.77 7.22
C THR A 81 14.22 -44.37 6.73
N GLN A 82 14.00 -44.04 5.46
CA GLN A 82 14.39 -42.76 4.86
C GLN A 82 13.30 -41.68 4.95
N PHE A 83 12.06 -42.04 5.25
CA PHE A 83 11.00 -41.05 5.42
C PHE A 83 11.26 -40.18 6.66
N GLN A 84 11.18 -38.88 6.42
CA GLN A 84 11.31 -37.79 7.39
C GLN A 84 9.97 -37.06 7.47
N LEU A 85 9.54 -36.71 8.68
CA LEU A 85 8.32 -35.95 8.91
C LEU A 85 8.66 -34.64 9.62
N TRP A 86 8.13 -33.52 9.14
CA TRP A 86 8.46 -32.19 9.64
C TRP A 86 7.21 -31.43 10.08
N ARG A 87 7.30 -30.71 11.21
CA ARG A 87 6.31 -29.72 11.66
C ARG A 87 7.03 -28.51 12.22
N ARG A 88 6.61 -27.30 11.79
CA ARG A 88 7.15 -26.03 12.30
C ARG A 88 8.68 -25.97 12.26
N GLY A 89 9.25 -26.42 11.14
CA GLY A 89 10.68 -26.47 10.90
C GLY A 89 11.43 -27.59 11.64
N LYS A 90 10.77 -28.38 12.48
CA LYS A 90 11.44 -29.42 13.28
C LYS A 90 11.04 -30.81 12.82
N GLU A 91 12.02 -31.71 12.75
CA GLU A 91 11.77 -33.10 12.41
C GLU A 91 11.08 -33.83 13.58
N VAL A 92 9.97 -34.48 13.26
CA VAL A 92 9.11 -35.25 14.16
C VAL A 92 9.55 -36.70 14.12
N ALA A 93 9.80 -37.28 15.30
CA ALA A 93 10.09 -38.69 15.42
C ALA A 93 8.87 -39.53 15.01
N VAL A 94 9.07 -40.50 14.12
CA VAL A 94 8.02 -41.43 13.69
C VAL A 94 8.31 -42.85 14.16
N TYR A 95 7.28 -43.58 14.59
CA TYR A 95 7.36 -45.02 14.75
C TYR A 95 7.27 -45.67 13.37
N GLN A 96 8.04 -46.73 13.17
CA GLN A 96 8.05 -47.50 11.94
C GLN A 96 7.70 -48.94 12.29
N GLY A 97 6.67 -49.47 11.65
CA GLY A 97 6.30 -50.89 11.75
C GLY A 97 6.38 -51.59 10.40
N GLY A 98 6.43 -52.93 10.45
CA GLY A 98 6.64 -53.78 9.28
C GLY A 98 8.09 -53.83 8.82
N SER A 99 8.31 -54.00 7.51
CA SER A 99 9.63 -54.10 6.91
C SER A 99 10.48 -52.82 7.07
N GLN A 100 11.78 -53.01 7.30
CA GLN A 100 12.75 -51.92 7.40
C GLN A 100 13.48 -51.62 6.10
N ALA A 101 13.64 -52.63 5.24
CA ALA A 101 14.48 -52.56 4.05
C ALA A 101 13.72 -52.09 2.81
N ALA A 102 12.46 -52.50 2.67
CA ALA A 102 11.63 -52.21 1.50
C ALA A 102 10.23 -51.80 1.92
N LEU A 103 9.62 -50.90 1.15
CA LEU A 103 8.24 -50.53 1.32
C LEU A 103 7.34 -51.66 0.81
N ASP A 104 6.69 -52.38 1.73
CA ASP A 104 5.79 -53.50 1.43
C ASP A 104 4.45 -53.38 2.17
N ALA A 105 3.55 -54.34 1.94
CA ALA A 105 2.18 -54.32 2.50
C ALA A 105 2.13 -54.29 4.04
N THR A 106 3.22 -54.60 4.74
CA THR A 106 3.33 -54.53 6.20
C THR A 106 3.87 -53.19 6.70
N SER A 107 4.48 -52.38 5.83
CA SER A 107 5.12 -51.12 6.19
C SER A 107 4.11 -50.04 6.58
N TYR A 108 4.37 -49.35 7.69
CA TYR A 108 3.64 -48.14 8.09
C TYR A 108 4.49 -47.22 8.95
N LEU A 109 4.10 -45.94 9.00
CA LEU A 109 4.66 -44.94 9.92
C LEU A 109 3.58 -44.44 10.87
N GLU A 110 3.90 -44.25 12.16
CA GLU A 110 3.01 -43.60 13.12
C GLU A 110 3.67 -42.38 13.77
N PHE A 111 2.87 -41.37 14.06
CA PHE A 111 3.35 -40.18 14.76
C PHE A 111 2.23 -39.55 15.58
N TYR A 112 2.62 -38.77 16.61
CA TYR A 112 1.67 -37.94 17.33
C TYR A 112 1.43 -36.64 16.55
N GLY A 113 0.24 -36.56 15.95
CA GLY A 113 -0.24 -35.35 15.29
C GLY A 113 -0.81 -34.38 16.32
N GLN A 114 -0.49 -33.09 16.17
CA GLN A 114 -1.06 -31.98 16.92
C GLN A 114 -1.78 -31.04 15.95
N ARG A 115 -2.99 -30.62 16.31
CA ARG A 115 -3.71 -29.56 15.60
C ARG A 115 -2.94 -28.22 15.71
N ASN A 116 -3.37 -27.21 14.95
CA ASN A 116 -2.82 -25.87 15.10
C ASN A 116 -3.35 -25.25 16.41
N ASP A 117 -2.42 -24.86 17.27
CA ASP A 117 -2.64 -24.30 18.60
C ASP A 117 -2.50 -22.77 18.64
N GLY A 118 -2.13 -22.11 17.54
CA GLY A 118 -1.91 -20.65 17.52
C GLY A 118 -0.59 -20.19 18.13
N LYS A 119 0.33 -21.10 18.46
CA LYS A 119 1.64 -20.73 19.03
C LYS A 119 2.50 -19.87 18.08
N LEU A 120 2.31 -19.98 16.76
CA LEU A 120 3.02 -19.14 15.79
C LEU A 120 2.47 -17.71 15.73
N ASP A 121 1.23 -17.49 16.18
CA ASP A 121 0.58 -16.17 16.09
C ASP A 121 1.24 -15.14 17.03
N LYS A 122 2.08 -15.57 17.98
CA LYS A 122 2.86 -14.70 18.88
C LYS A 122 3.68 -13.63 18.14
N GLU A 123 4.10 -13.91 16.90
CA GLU A 123 4.93 -13.01 16.07
C GLU A 123 4.09 -11.90 15.42
N PHE A 124 2.76 -12.03 15.49
CA PHE A 124 1.82 -10.99 15.07
C PHE A 124 1.53 -9.98 16.18
N TYR A 125 2.06 -10.19 17.40
CA TYR A 125 2.03 -9.22 18.48
C TYR A 125 3.36 -8.47 18.54
N LYS A 126 3.31 -7.18 18.91
CA LYS A 126 4.53 -6.41 19.22
C LYS A 126 5.25 -6.98 20.44
N ASN A 127 4.50 -7.24 21.49
CA ASN A 127 4.95 -7.95 22.66
C ASN A 127 4.33 -9.36 22.65
N PRO A 128 5.11 -10.44 22.43
CA PRO A 128 4.59 -11.80 22.42
C PRO A 128 3.84 -12.22 23.71
N ALA A 129 4.07 -11.53 24.83
CA ALA A 129 3.34 -11.77 26.07
C ALA A 129 1.90 -11.25 26.05
N ASP A 130 1.51 -10.43 25.07
CA ASP A 130 0.15 -9.91 24.94
C ASP A 130 -0.83 -10.96 24.39
N GLN A 131 -0.32 -12.06 23.83
CA GLN A 131 -1.12 -13.21 23.45
C GLN A 131 -1.70 -13.90 24.70
N ALA A 132 -3.00 -13.71 24.95
CA ALA A 132 -3.68 -14.23 26.14
C ALA A 132 -3.45 -15.74 26.36
N HIS A 133 -3.50 -16.55 25.29
CA HIS A 133 -3.17 -17.97 25.30
C HIS A 133 -2.76 -18.51 23.92
N GLN A 134 -2.11 -19.68 23.91
CA GLN A 134 -1.62 -20.38 22.71
C GLN A 134 -2.38 -21.69 22.49
N TYR A 135 -3.71 -21.62 22.45
CA TYR A 135 -4.56 -22.82 22.28
C TYR A 135 -5.49 -22.76 21.06
N TYR A 136 -5.52 -21.62 20.38
CA TYR A 136 -6.41 -21.33 19.26
C TYR A 136 -5.73 -20.33 18.32
N SER A 137 -5.61 -20.69 17.04
CA SER A 137 -5.02 -19.80 16.03
C SER A 137 -6.04 -18.85 15.42
N PHE A 138 -5.57 -17.70 14.97
CA PHE A 138 -6.34 -16.69 14.25
C PHE A 138 -6.79 -17.10 12.85
N TYR A 139 -6.08 -18.02 12.18
CA TYR A 139 -6.34 -18.35 10.77
C TYR A 139 -6.93 -19.74 10.55
N THR A 140 -6.49 -20.76 11.29
CA THR A 140 -6.99 -22.13 11.12
C THR A 140 -6.62 -23.02 12.30
N ASP A 141 -7.45 -24.02 12.61
CA ASP A 141 -7.12 -25.09 13.57
C ASP A 141 -6.34 -26.26 12.93
N THR A 142 -6.16 -26.26 11.61
CA THR A 142 -5.50 -27.34 10.88
C THR A 142 -3.99 -27.07 10.80
N ALA A 143 -3.20 -27.94 11.41
CA ALA A 143 -1.75 -27.91 11.30
C ALA A 143 -1.28 -28.53 9.98
N ALA A 144 -0.12 -28.07 9.53
CA ALA A 144 0.61 -28.65 8.42
C ALA A 144 1.78 -29.50 8.92
N TYR A 145 1.91 -30.69 8.33
CA TYR A 145 3.08 -31.54 8.43
C TYR A 145 3.63 -31.75 7.01
N PHE A 146 4.93 -32.01 6.89
CA PHE A 146 5.54 -32.32 5.60
C PHE A 146 6.30 -33.64 5.69
N ILE A 147 5.94 -34.59 4.84
CA ILE A 147 6.72 -35.82 4.66
C ILE A 147 7.65 -35.64 3.46
N THR A 148 8.90 -36.05 3.64
CA THR A 148 9.95 -36.00 2.64
C THR A 148 10.92 -37.17 2.81
N TRP A 149 11.85 -37.32 1.88
CA TRP A 149 12.92 -38.32 1.93
C TRP A 149 14.12 -37.85 1.12
N GLY A 150 15.31 -38.32 1.50
CA GLY A 150 16.58 -37.99 0.85
C GLY A 150 17.67 -38.98 1.26
N SER A 151 18.93 -38.55 1.25
CA SER A 151 20.06 -39.41 1.65
C SER A 151 20.14 -39.66 3.16
N ARG A 152 19.49 -38.84 3.98
CA ARG A 152 19.48 -38.97 5.45
C ARG A 152 18.32 -39.84 5.92
N ALA A 153 18.60 -40.77 6.83
CA ALA A 153 17.58 -41.49 7.57
C ALA A 153 16.67 -40.51 8.34
N GLY A 154 15.38 -40.86 8.44
CA GLY A 154 14.45 -40.07 9.22
C GLY A 154 14.55 -40.35 10.71
N LYS A 155 14.09 -39.38 11.51
CA LYS A 155 14.02 -39.49 12.96
C LYS A 155 13.03 -40.56 13.40
N ARG A 156 13.41 -41.41 14.34
CA ARG A 156 12.58 -42.51 14.85
C ARG A 156 12.22 -42.31 16.32
N VAL A 157 11.05 -42.79 16.73
CA VAL A 157 10.63 -42.75 18.15
C VAL A 157 11.53 -43.64 19.00
N ALA A 158 11.82 -43.20 20.21
CA ALA A 158 12.48 -44.05 21.20
C ALA A 158 11.47 -45.06 21.77
N GLN A 159 11.94 -46.28 22.06
CA GLN A 159 11.13 -47.35 22.68
C GLN A 159 11.77 -47.82 23.98
N PRO A 160 11.78 -46.99 25.03
CA PRO A 160 12.48 -47.33 26.25
C PRO A 160 11.75 -48.46 26.99
N THR A 161 12.53 -49.34 27.62
CA THR A 161 12.02 -50.42 28.47
C THR A 161 12.52 -50.20 29.89
N ALA A 162 11.62 -50.23 30.88
CA ALA A 162 11.94 -50.11 32.30
C ALA A 162 11.02 -51.03 33.11
N ALA A 163 11.52 -51.59 34.22
CA ALA A 163 10.76 -52.52 35.06
C ALA A 163 9.54 -51.86 35.75
N GLY A 164 9.62 -50.55 36.00
CA GLY A 164 8.60 -49.80 36.75
C GLY A 164 8.61 -50.15 38.25
N GLY A 165 7.81 -49.43 39.03
CA GLY A 165 7.71 -49.60 40.49
C GLY A 165 6.30 -49.97 40.93
N THR A 166 5.93 -49.58 42.15
CA THR A 166 4.53 -49.65 42.62
C THR A 166 3.64 -48.82 41.69
N PRO A 167 2.50 -49.34 41.20
CA PRO A 167 1.57 -48.57 40.38
C PRO A 167 1.13 -47.29 41.10
N HIS A 168 1.21 -46.15 40.40
CA HIS A 168 0.77 -44.88 40.96
C HIS A 168 -0.75 -44.89 41.12
N ALA A 169 -1.25 -44.46 42.27
CA ALA A 169 -2.64 -44.63 42.65
C ALA A 169 -3.64 -43.84 41.78
N TRP A 170 -3.19 -42.75 41.15
CA TRP A 170 -4.02 -41.90 40.30
C TRP A 170 -3.22 -41.33 39.14
N ARG A 171 -3.94 -40.78 38.17
CA ARG A 171 -3.41 -40.01 37.06
C ARG A 171 -4.04 -38.62 37.06
N LEU A 172 -3.32 -37.60 36.64
CA LEU A 172 -3.88 -36.26 36.50
C LEU A 172 -4.54 -36.09 35.14
N GLN A 173 -5.83 -35.77 35.13
CA GLN A 173 -6.55 -35.42 33.92
C GLN A 173 -6.84 -33.93 33.92
N THR A 174 -6.52 -33.25 32.82
CA THR A 174 -6.99 -31.89 32.58
C THR A 174 -8.14 -31.89 31.57
N SER A 175 -9.17 -31.11 31.87
CA SER A 175 -10.20 -30.68 30.92
C SER A 175 -9.97 -29.20 30.59
N LEU A 176 -9.80 -28.88 29.30
CA LEU A 176 -9.64 -27.51 28.81
C LEU A 176 -10.84 -27.15 27.95
N LYS A 177 -11.65 -26.19 28.39
CA LYS A 177 -12.68 -25.55 27.58
C LYS A 177 -12.18 -24.21 27.11
N LEU A 178 -11.95 -24.09 25.81
CA LEU A 178 -11.74 -22.81 25.15
C LEU A 178 -13.10 -22.13 24.90
N VAL A 179 -13.13 -20.82 25.08
CA VAL A 179 -14.29 -19.97 24.81
C VAL A 179 -13.90 -19.03 23.67
N VAL A 180 -14.38 -19.34 22.47
CA VAL A 180 -13.94 -18.72 21.21
C VAL A 180 -15.12 -18.24 20.37
N GLU A 181 -16.15 -17.73 21.06
CA GLU A 181 -17.43 -17.36 20.44
C GLU A 181 -17.32 -16.10 19.59
N ARG A 182 -16.53 -15.13 20.05
CA ARG A 182 -16.40 -13.80 19.47
C ARG A 182 -14.93 -13.49 19.19
N TYR A 183 -14.60 -13.03 17.98
CA TYR A 183 -13.36 -12.30 17.73
C TYR A 183 -13.54 -10.87 18.23
N VAL A 184 -12.66 -10.44 19.11
CA VAL A 184 -12.69 -9.11 19.70
C VAL A 184 -11.47 -8.37 19.21
N GLN A 185 -11.69 -7.19 18.64
CA GLN A 185 -10.63 -6.22 18.32
C GLN A 185 -10.21 -5.50 19.60
N GLY A 186 -8.91 -5.29 19.78
CA GLY A 186 -8.37 -4.60 20.95
C GLY A 186 -7.81 -3.23 20.58
N PRO A 187 -8.61 -2.16 20.52
CA PRO A 187 -8.06 -0.82 20.28
C PRO A 187 -7.08 -0.43 21.39
N THR A 188 -5.95 0.17 21.02
CA THR A 188 -4.92 0.62 21.95
C THR A 188 -5.40 1.80 22.79
N GLU A 189 -6.08 2.74 22.15
CA GLU A 189 -6.47 4.03 22.71
C GLU A 189 -7.74 4.54 22.02
N GLY A 190 -8.86 4.61 22.75
CA GLY A 190 -10.14 5.01 22.16
C GLY A 190 -10.57 4.07 21.02
N THR A 191 -10.67 4.57 19.80
CA THR A 191 -10.99 3.79 18.59
C THR A 191 -9.76 3.47 17.73
N ALA A 192 -8.55 3.87 18.16
CA ALA A 192 -7.33 3.61 17.41
C ALA A 192 -6.89 2.15 17.56
N HIS A 193 -6.54 1.52 16.43
CA HIS A 193 -6.03 0.15 16.36
C HIS A 193 -4.66 0.16 15.74
N LEU A 194 -3.76 -0.75 16.12
CA LEU A 194 -2.44 -0.87 15.49
C LEU A 194 -2.42 -2.02 14.47
N PRO A 195 -1.52 -2.00 13.46
CA PRO A 195 -1.43 -3.04 12.43
C PRO A 195 -0.82 -4.37 12.92
N TRP A 196 -0.73 -4.56 14.25
CA TRP A 196 -0.37 -5.81 14.91
C TRP A 196 -1.40 -6.11 16.00
N LEU A 197 -1.44 -7.36 16.46
CA LEU A 197 -2.34 -7.75 17.54
C LEU A 197 -1.89 -7.18 18.88
N GLU A 198 -2.87 -6.81 19.70
CA GLU A 198 -2.65 -6.19 21.02
C GLU A 198 -3.19 -7.01 22.18
N SER A 199 -2.85 -6.61 23.40
CA SER A 199 -3.35 -7.24 24.63
C SER A 199 -4.88 -7.15 24.68
N GLY A 200 -5.53 -8.32 24.79
CA GLY A 200 -7.00 -8.41 24.80
C GLY A 200 -7.64 -8.53 23.42
N GLU A 201 -6.87 -8.48 22.33
CA GLU A 201 -7.34 -8.85 20.99
C GLU A 201 -7.26 -10.37 20.79
N GLY A 202 -8.35 -10.98 20.35
CA GLY A 202 -8.44 -12.45 20.32
C GLY A 202 -9.85 -13.02 20.26
N PHE A 203 -9.93 -14.34 20.38
CA PHE A 203 -11.20 -15.05 20.49
C PHE A 203 -11.57 -15.28 21.95
N PHE A 204 -12.76 -14.81 22.35
CA PHE A 204 -13.25 -14.88 23.72
C PHE A 204 -14.77 -15.18 23.77
N SER A 205 -15.33 -15.20 24.97
CA SER A 205 -16.77 -15.03 25.18
C SER A 205 -17.24 -13.66 24.68
N PRO A 206 -18.57 -13.47 24.51
CA PRO A 206 -19.15 -12.13 24.48
C PRO A 206 -18.76 -11.33 25.73
N THR A 207 -18.72 -10.02 25.58
CA THR A 207 -18.53 -9.08 26.68
C THR A 207 -19.78 -9.04 27.54
N ALA A 208 -19.63 -9.42 28.81
CA ALA A 208 -20.74 -9.51 29.74
C ALA A 208 -20.30 -9.16 31.17
N GLY A 209 -21.25 -8.73 32.00
CA GLY A 209 -21.04 -8.56 33.44
C GLY A 209 -21.04 -9.88 34.21
N ALA A 210 -21.60 -10.94 33.61
CA ALA A 210 -21.61 -12.29 34.16
C ALA A 210 -21.59 -13.34 33.05
N TYR A 211 -20.84 -14.43 33.23
CA TYR A 211 -20.71 -15.48 32.21
C TYR A 211 -20.39 -16.84 32.85
N ALA A 212 -21.02 -17.89 32.35
CA ALA A 212 -20.82 -19.27 32.80
C ALA A 212 -20.01 -20.05 31.77
N VAL A 213 -18.97 -20.76 32.21
CA VAL A 213 -18.18 -21.66 31.37
C VAL A 213 -18.16 -23.05 31.98
N ARG A 214 -18.47 -24.06 31.17
CA ARG A 214 -18.51 -25.47 31.59
C ARG A 214 -17.48 -26.29 30.82
N THR A 215 -16.71 -27.11 31.52
CA THR A 215 -15.76 -28.03 30.90
C THR A 215 -16.44 -29.18 30.16
N ASP A 216 -15.71 -29.84 29.26
CA ASP A 216 -16.16 -31.11 28.68
C ASP A 216 -16.21 -32.23 29.73
N SER A 217 -16.98 -33.30 29.46
CA SER A 217 -17.28 -34.41 30.38
C SER A 217 -16.14 -35.44 30.52
N VAL A 218 -14.89 -34.95 30.65
CA VAL A 218 -13.70 -35.80 30.74
C VAL A 218 -13.21 -36.05 32.17
N LEU A 219 -13.75 -35.35 33.16
CA LEU A 219 -13.37 -35.45 34.57
C LEU A 219 -14.12 -36.57 35.33
N ARG A 220 -14.09 -37.81 34.82
CA ARG A 220 -14.75 -39.00 35.40
C ARG A 220 -13.85 -39.77 36.39
N ALA A 221 -14.44 -40.61 37.25
CA ALA A 221 -13.72 -41.48 38.20
C ALA A 221 -12.67 -40.70 39.04
N ILE A 222 -13.10 -39.62 39.70
CA ILE A 222 -12.23 -38.80 40.55
C ILE A 222 -11.67 -39.64 41.69
N SER A 223 -10.36 -39.56 41.92
CA SER A 223 -9.72 -40.28 43.00
C SER A 223 -10.02 -39.62 44.35
N THR A 224 -10.52 -40.42 45.30
CA THR A 224 -10.74 -40.04 46.70
C THR A 224 -9.73 -40.69 47.64
N GLN A 225 -8.72 -41.37 47.09
CA GLN A 225 -7.68 -42.02 47.88
C GLN A 225 -6.87 -41.00 48.69
N ALA A 226 -6.51 -41.36 49.92
CA ALA A 226 -5.67 -40.52 50.77
C ALA A 226 -4.35 -40.15 50.07
N GLY A 227 -3.98 -38.88 50.13
CA GLY A 227 -2.78 -38.35 49.46
C GLY A 227 -2.99 -37.86 48.02
N ALA A 228 -4.17 -38.08 47.42
CA ALA A 228 -4.47 -37.54 46.09
C ALA A 228 -4.38 -35.99 46.07
N PRO A 229 -3.78 -35.38 45.04
CA PRO A 229 -3.62 -33.93 44.97
C PRO A 229 -4.96 -33.21 44.81
N ALA A 230 -5.05 -32.00 45.35
CA ALA A 230 -6.27 -31.21 45.26
C ALA A 230 -6.64 -30.84 43.81
N ILE A 231 -7.93 -30.83 43.49
CA ILE A 231 -8.42 -30.44 42.16
C ILE A 231 -8.17 -28.95 41.94
N LYS A 232 -7.56 -28.60 40.80
CA LYS A 232 -7.20 -27.22 40.46
C LYS A 232 -8.02 -26.72 39.28
N ALA A 233 -8.65 -25.56 39.44
CA ALA A 233 -9.28 -24.82 38.36
C ALA A 233 -8.43 -23.60 38.01
N GLU A 234 -8.22 -23.34 36.73
CA GLU A 234 -7.60 -22.13 36.20
C GLU A 234 -8.56 -21.49 35.21
N VAL A 235 -8.82 -20.20 35.38
CA VAL A 235 -9.60 -19.38 34.45
C VAL A 235 -8.73 -18.27 33.90
N LEU A 236 -8.94 -17.93 32.62
CA LEU A 236 -8.37 -16.73 32.02
C LEU A 236 -9.50 -15.81 31.62
N LEU A 237 -9.48 -14.61 32.17
CA LEU A 237 -10.43 -13.54 31.87
C LEU A 237 -9.72 -12.42 31.13
N GLY A 238 -10.39 -11.79 30.18
CA GLY A 238 -9.95 -10.59 29.46
C GLY A 238 -10.89 -9.43 29.77
N GLY A 239 -10.38 -8.21 29.83
CA GLY A 239 -11.22 -7.05 30.12
C GLY A 239 -12.04 -6.63 28.92
N GLY A 240 -13.23 -6.08 29.18
CA GLY A 240 -14.23 -5.73 28.19
C GLY A 240 -14.34 -4.23 27.92
N THR A 241 -13.52 -3.43 28.59
CA THR A 241 -13.60 -1.96 28.52
C THR A 241 -12.33 -1.36 27.94
N VAL A 242 -12.51 -0.38 27.07
CA VAL A 242 -11.43 0.33 26.38
C VAL A 242 -10.85 1.39 27.32
N PRO A 243 -9.52 1.62 27.35
CA PRO A 243 -8.94 2.79 28.01
C PRO A 243 -9.59 4.07 27.45
N SER A 244 -10.25 4.88 28.29
CA SER A 244 -10.90 6.11 27.82
C SER A 244 -9.87 7.13 27.34
N ALA A 245 -9.95 7.56 26.07
CA ALA A 245 -9.12 8.64 25.52
C ALA A 245 -9.45 10.04 26.08
N ARG A 246 -10.60 10.20 26.75
CA ARG A 246 -10.98 11.45 27.44
C ARG A 246 -10.76 11.29 28.93
N GLY A 247 -9.62 11.78 29.42
CA GLY A 247 -9.30 11.79 30.86
C GLY A 247 -10.46 12.35 31.67
N GLY A 248 -11.01 11.53 32.59
CA GLY A 248 -12.10 11.97 33.47
C GLY A 248 -12.86 10.85 34.19
N THR A 249 -12.90 9.63 33.65
CA THR A 249 -13.48 8.45 34.34
C THR A 249 -12.34 7.50 34.70
N PRO A 250 -12.33 6.82 35.87
CA PRO A 250 -11.34 5.78 36.13
C PRO A 250 -11.56 4.65 35.10
N ALA A 251 -10.79 4.66 34.02
CA ALA A 251 -11.01 3.74 32.91
C ALA A 251 -10.72 2.30 33.35
N GLY A 252 -11.71 1.44 33.14
CA GLY A 252 -11.54 0.02 32.87
C GLY A 252 -11.06 -0.90 33.99
N THR A 253 -11.26 -0.56 35.26
CA THR A 253 -11.06 -1.56 36.33
C THR A 253 -12.15 -2.61 36.26
N HIS A 254 -11.74 -3.87 36.19
CA HIS A 254 -12.58 -5.05 36.23
C HIS A 254 -12.42 -5.76 37.57
N ILE A 255 -13.52 -6.01 38.28
CA ILE A 255 -13.52 -6.74 39.56
C ILE A 255 -14.51 -7.91 39.46
N VAL A 256 -13.97 -9.10 39.24
CA VAL A 256 -14.77 -10.30 38.92
C VAL A 256 -14.67 -11.32 40.05
N SER A 257 -15.81 -11.63 40.68
CA SER A 257 -15.97 -12.79 41.55
C SER A 257 -16.05 -14.05 40.69
N VAL A 258 -15.11 -14.96 40.90
CA VAL A 258 -15.07 -16.27 40.25
C VAL A 258 -15.69 -17.29 41.20
N GLN A 259 -16.74 -17.96 40.76
CA GLN A 259 -17.53 -18.88 41.57
C GLN A 259 -17.60 -20.25 40.91
N VAL A 260 -17.62 -21.32 41.71
CA VAL A 260 -17.97 -22.66 41.22
C VAL A 260 -19.46 -22.89 41.39
N THR A 261 -20.09 -23.55 40.41
CA THR A 261 -21.49 -23.99 40.50
C THR A 261 -21.51 -25.49 40.84
N PRO A 262 -21.78 -25.89 42.11
CA PRO A 262 -21.93 -27.29 42.46
C PRO A 262 -23.21 -27.89 41.85
N PRO A 263 -23.27 -29.22 41.61
CA PRO A 263 -24.48 -29.89 41.14
C PRO A 263 -25.71 -29.72 42.05
N SER A 264 -25.49 -29.54 43.35
CA SER A 264 -26.53 -29.27 44.35
C SER A 264 -26.05 -28.16 45.29
N GLY A 265 -26.84 -27.08 45.44
CA GLY A 265 -26.53 -25.94 46.30
C GLY A 265 -26.32 -24.62 45.55
N GLY A 266 -26.02 -23.55 46.29
CA GLY A 266 -25.70 -22.24 45.72
C GLY A 266 -24.28 -22.16 45.17
N ARG A 267 -24.01 -21.15 44.33
CA ARG A 267 -22.66 -20.86 43.84
C ARG A 267 -21.73 -20.53 45.01
N ARG A 268 -20.51 -21.06 44.99
CA ARG A 268 -19.47 -20.76 45.98
C ARG A 268 -18.37 -19.93 45.36
N GLU A 269 -18.07 -18.78 45.96
CA GLU A 269 -16.93 -17.95 45.56
C GLU A 269 -15.59 -18.67 45.81
N LEU A 270 -14.74 -18.67 44.78
CA LEU A 270 -13.37 -19.18 44.82
C LEU A 270 -12.36 -18.05 45.04
N GLY A 271 -12.67 -16.85 44.56
CA GLY A 271 -11.89 -15.63 44.76
C GLY A 271 -12.32 -14.50 43.82
N ILE A 272 -11.69 -13.35 44.00
CA ILE A 272 -11.95 -12.13 43.24
C ILE A 272 -10.70 -11.77 42.43
N LEU A 273 -10.88 -11.47 41.15
CA LEU A 273 -9.82 -11.02 40.26
C LEU A 273 -9.98 -9.54 39.93
N THR A 274 -8.89 -8.78 39.99
CA THR A 274 -8.84 -7.37 39.60
C THR A 274 -7.84 -7.13 38.48
N PHE A 275 -8.28 -6.48 37.41
CA PHE A 275 -7.48 -6.20 36.21
C PHE A 275 -7.99 -4.95 35.51
N GLN A 276 -7.28 -4.46 34.49
CA GLN A 276 -7.51 -3.13 33.91
C GLN A 276 -7.64 -3.18 32.39
N ASN A 277 -8.52 -2.34 31.86
CA ASN A 277 -8.73 -2.10 30.44
C ASN A 277 -8.96 -3.41 29.67
N LEU A 278 -8.33 -3.59 28.51
CA LEU A 278 -8.43 -4.82 27.71
C LEU A 278 -7.47 -5.93 28.16
N ASN A 279 -6.65 -5.70 29.20
CA ASN A 279 -5.70 -6.72 29.66
C ASN A 279 -6.40 -7.98 30.16
N TYR A 280 -5.64 -9.06 30.19
CA TYR A 280 -6.10 -10.34 30.70
C TYR A 280 -5.47 -10.70 32.05
N ILE A 281 -6.18 -11.52 32.82
CA ILE A 281 -5.72 -12.05 34.11
C ILE A 281 -6.02 -13.55 34.22
N ARG A 282 -5.18 -14.26 34.98
CA ARG A 282 -5.36 -15.69 35.27
C ARG A 282 -5.65 -15.89 36.75
N GLY A 283 -6.76 -16.55 37.06
CA GLY A 283 -7.08 -17.03 38.41
C GLY A 283 -6.80 -18.51 38.54
N ARG A 284 -6.24 -18.94 39.69
CA ARG A 284 -5.99 -20.34 40.02
C ARG A 284 -6.60 -20.68 41.36
N TYR A 285 -7.44 -21.70 41.39
CA TYR A 285 -8.25 -22.04 42.54
C TYR A 285 -8.18 -23.54 42.85
N THR A 286 -8.44 -23.87 44.11
CA THR A 286 -8.70 -25.26 44.52
C THR A 286 -10.21 -25.46 44.59
N ILE A 287 -10.72 -26.52 43.97
CA ILE A 287 -12.14 -26.89 44.02
C ILE A 287 -12.32 -28.25 44.68
N GLN A 288 -13.54 -28.56 45.11
CA GLN A 288 -13.87 -29.80 45.81
C GLN A 288 -14.32 -30.90 44.84
N PRO A 289 -14.12 -32.19 45.20
CA PRO A 289 -14.65 -33.29 44.39
C PRO A 289 -16.17 -33.21 44.17
N SER A 290 -16.91 -32.68 45.14
CA SER A 290 -18.37 -32.45 45.06
C SER A 290 -18.77 -31.41 44.00
N ASP A 291 -17.84 -30.59 43.52
CA ASP A 291 -18.11 -29.61 42.46
C ASP A 291 -18.13 -30.24 41.06
N ILE A 292 -17.71 -31.51 40.93
CA ILE A 292 -17.68 -32.23 39.65
C ILE A 292 -18.99 -33.00 39.49
N SER A 293 -19.73 -32.69 38.43
CA SER A 293 -21.00 -33.38 38.09
C SER A 293 -20.91 -34.00 36.70
N ASN A 294 -21.18 -35.30 36.59
CA ASN A 294 -21.13 -36.04 35.32
C ASN A 294 -19.82 -35.83 34.53
N GLY A 295 -18.72 -35.65 35.27
CA GLY A 295 -17.39 -35.38 34.74
C GLY A 295 -17.17 -33.99 34.14
N THR A 296 -18.04 -33.03 34.46
CA THR A 296 -17.93 -31.61 34.09
C THR A 296 -17.79 -30.73 35.33
N VAL A 297 -17.18 -29.56 35.16
CA VAL A 297 -17.15 -28.47 36.14
C VAL A 297 -17.68 -27.21 35.48
N GLU A 298 -18.51 -26.47 36.20
CA GLU A 298 -18.98 -25.16 35.76
C GLU A 298 -18.41 -24.07 36.69
N ILE A 299 -17.80 -23.07 36.07
CA ILE A 299 -17.38 -21.83 36.73
C ILE A 299 -18.27 -20.69 36.23
N PHE A 300 -18.74 -19.88 37.16
CA PHE A 300 -19.51 -18.67 36.91
C PHE A 300 -18.69 -17.46 37.35
N GLY A 301 -18.42 -16.53 36.44
CA GLY A 301 -17.90 -15.23 36.78
C GLY A 301 -19.04 -14.22 36.92
N THR A 302 -18.92 -13.29 37.87
CA THR A 302 -19.81 -12.12 37.98
C THR A 302 -19.02 -10.92 38.45
N ALA A 303 -19.27 -9.74 37.87
CA ALA A 303 -18.68 -8.53 38.40
C ALA A 303 -19.24 -8.24 39.80
N THR A 304 -18.39 -7.88 40.75
CA THR A 304 -18.78 -7.65 42.15
C THR A 304 -19.42 -6.30 42.37
N THR A 305 -19.08 -5.32 41.53
CA THR A 305 -19.58 -3.95 41.59
C THR A 305 -20.09 -3.56 40.21
N GLN A 306 -21.38 -3.76 39.95
CA GLN A 306 -22.02 -3.28 38.74
C GLN A 306 -22.54 -1.85 38.96
N PRO A 307 -22.07 -0.85 38.20
CA PRO A 307 -22.68 0.47 38.19
C PRO A 307 -24.16 0.38 37.78
N SER A 308 -25.02 1.20 38.37
CA SER A 308 -26.45 1.26 38.01
C SER A 308 -26.69 1.93 36.64
N THR A 309 -25.67 2.59 36.09
CA THR A 309 -25.67 3.25 34.78
C THR A 309 -24.36 2.94 34.04
N ALA A 310 -24.41 2.84 32.71
CA ALA A 310 -23.22 2.57 31.89
C ALA A 310 -22.07 3.61 32.12
N PRO A 311 -20.80 3.21 31.93
CA PRO A 311 -20.35 1.89 31.50
C PRO A 311 -20.42 0.85 32.62
N TYR A 312 -20.92 -0.34 32.29
CA TYR A 312 -20.94 -1.49 33.20
C TYR A 312 -19.53 -2.08 33.35
N ASP A 313 -19.24 -2.72 34.48
CA ASP A 313 -18.04 -3.56 34.59
C ASP A 313 -18.27 -4.83 33.75
N ALA A 314 -17.66 -4.87 32.57
CA ALA A 314 -17.84 -5.94 31.60
C ALA A 314 -16.50 -6.59 31.24
N TRP A 315 -16.50 -7.91 31.16
CA TRP A 315 -15.31 -8.72 30.94
C TRP A 315 -15.64 -9.90 30.02
N ARG A 316 -14.62 -10.69 29.70
CA ARG A 316 -14.68 -11.81 28.75
C ARG A 316 -13.97 -13.02 29.32
N CYS A 317 -14.41 -14.22 28.99
CA CYS A 317 -13.75 -15.47 29.32
C CYS A 317 -12.99 -16.01 28.10
N ALA A 318 -11.74 -16.42 28.27
CA ALA A 318 -10.96 -17.08 27.22
C ALA A 318 -10.96 -18.60 27.37
N TYR A 319 -10.76 -19.09 28.60
CA TYR A 319 -10.82 -20.52 28.87
C TYR A 319 -11.12 -20.84 30.34
N LEU A 320 -11.61 -22.07 30.54
CA LEU A 320 -11.60 -22.78 31.81
C LEU A 320 -10.75 -24.05 31.67
N LYS A 321 -9.78 -24.23 32.55
CA LYS A 321 -8.91 -25.41 32.62
C LYS A 321 -9.01 -26.03 34.01
N VAL A 322 -9.46 -27.28 34.10
CA VAL A 322 -9.59 -27.99 35.38
C VAL A 322 -8.73 -29.25 35.35
N THR A 323 -7.85 -29.41 36.34
CA THR A 323 -7.00 -30.59 36.52
C THR A 323 -7.40 -31.33 37.79
N ALA A 324 -7.71 -32.62 37.66
CA ALA A 324 -8.17 -33.46 38.75
C ALA A 324 -7.44 -34.81 38.77
N PRO A 325 -7.16 -35.39 39.96
CA PRO A 325 -6.71 -36.77 40.04
C PRO A 325 -7.86 -37.72 39.70
N GLN A 326 -7.62 -38.66 38.80
CA GLN A 326 -8.55 -39.71 38.40
C GLN A 326 -7.95 -41.08 38.73
N GLN A 327 -8.83 -42.02 39.01
CA GLN A 327 -8.49 -43.43 39.06
C GLN A 327 -7.96 -43.90 37.69
N ASN A 328 -7.11 -44.92 37.71
CA ASN A 328 -6.51 -45.53 36.52
C ASN A 328 -7.51 -46.48 35.83
N VAL A 329 -8.55 -45.91 35.22
CA VAL A 329 -9.61 -46.65 34.53
C VAL A 329 -9.56 -46.36 33.04
N TRP A 330 -9.69 -47.42 32.23
CA TRP A 330 -9.97 -47.29 30.81
C TRP A 330 -11.47 -47.16 30.58
N PHE A 331 -11.88 -46.12 29.84
CA PHE A 331 -13.28 -45.92 29.50
C PHE A 331 -13.56 -46.57 28.15
N SER A 332 -14.44 -47.57 28.11
CA SER A 332 -14.79 -48.33 26.90
C SER A 332 -15.33 -47.46 25.75
N ASN A 333 -15.88 -46.29 26.06
CA ASN A 333 -16.35 -45.31 25.07
C ASN A 333 -15.23 -44.40 24.52
N ARG A 334 -13.95 -44.72 24.77
CA ARG A 334 -12.79 -43.97 24.29
C ARG A 334 -11.82 -44.89 23.56
N ARG A 335 -11.07 -44.28 22.64
CA ARG A 335 -9.97 -44.92 21.90
C ARG A 335 -8.60 -44.38 22.27
N GLN A 336 -8.56 -43.28 23.02
CA GLN A 336 -7.34 -42.72 23.56
C GLN A 336 -7.63 -42.01 24.89
N LEU A 337 -6.60 -41.95 25.74
CA LEU A 337 -6.63 -41.37 27.06
C LEU A 337 -5.30 -40.67 27.32
N TRP A 338 -5.31 -39.33 27.31
CA TRP A 338 -4.15 -38.54 27.68
C TRP A 338 -4.26 -38.09 29.15
N PHE A 339 -3.14 -38.05 29.87
CA PHE A 339 -3.06 -37.66 31.27
C PHE A 339 -1.66 -37.17 31.62
N GLN A 340 -1.43 -36.81 32.88
CA GLN A 340 -0.13 -36.42 33.40
C GLN A 340 0.19 -37.19 34.70
N ASN A 341 1.47 -37.37 34.98
CA ASN A 341 1.92 -37.74 36.32
C ASN A 341 2.08 -36.52 37.22
N ASP A 342 2.15 -36.73 38.52
CA ASP A 342 2.49 -35.71 39.50
C ASP A 342 3.85 -35.98 40.15
N SER A 343 4.20 -35.14 41.12
CA SER A 343 5.45 -35.21 41.86
C SER A 343 5.45 -36.22 43.01
N LEU A 344 4.38 -37.03 43.18
CA LEU A 344 4.24 -37.99 44.29
C LEU A 344 4.69 -39.41 43.92
N LEU A 345 5.31 -39.57 42.75
CA LEU A 345 5.87 -40.84 42.28
C LEU A 345 7.10 -41.25 43.10
N ALA A 346 7.24 -42.54 43.42
CA ALA A 346 8.46 -43.08 44.05
C ALA A 346 9.51 -43.61 43.05
N GLY A 347 9.27 -43.42 41.75
CA GLY A 347 10.09 -43.94 40.65
C GLY A 347 9.45 -43.67 39.28
N PRO A 348 9.87 -44.36 38.21
CA PRO A 348 9.22 -44.27 36.90
C PRO A 348 7.71 -44.41 36.97
N ALA A 349 6.97 -43.48 36.37
CA ALA A 349 5.52 -43.47 36.41
C ALA A 349 4.96 -44.79 35.87
N THR A 350 4.31 -45.54 36.75
CA THR A 350 3.82 -46.89 36.48
C THR A 350 2.32 -46.89 36.65
N TYR A 351 1.59 -47.34 35.64
CA TYR A 351 0.12 -47.38 35.65
C TYR A 351 -0.37 -48.76 35.25
N GLU A 352 -1.30 -49.31 36.03
CA GLU A 352 -2.04 -50.52 35.70
C GLU A 352 -3.51 -50.19 35.50
N LEU A 353 -4.07 -50.65 34.38
CA LEU A 353 -5.45 -50.42 34.00
C LEU A 353 -6.10 -51.75 33.62
N ASP A 354 -7.30 -52.00 34.13
CA ASP A 354 -8.11 -53.16 33.75
C ASP A 354 -9.00 -52.86 32.53
N ASN A 355 -9.44 -53.92 31.83
CA ASN A 355 -10.30 -53.86 30.64
C ASN A 355 -9.75 -52.95 29.51
N VAL A 356 -8.42 -52.83 29.43
CA VAL A 356 -7.72 -52.15 28.34
C VAL A 356 -7.60 -53.09 27.14
N PRO A 357 -7.99 -52.67 25.91
CA PRO A 357 -7.75 -53.46 24.71
C PRO A 357 -6.27 -53.84 24.55
N ALA A 358 -5.99 -55.07 24.11
CA ALA A 358 -4.63 -55.58 23.94
C ALA A 358 -3.78 -54.76 22.96
N THR A 359 -4.43 -54.00 22.09
CA THR A 359 -3.86 -53.09 21.09
C THR A 359 -3.45 -51.74 21.66
N VAL A 360 -3.77 -51.41 22.90
CA VAL A 360 -3.41 -50.12 23.49
C VAL A 360 -1.92 -50.02 23.78
N VAL A 361 -1.33 -48.91 23.36
CA VAL A 361 0.09 -48.60 23.52
C VAL A 361 0.23 -47.29 24.28
N GLY A 362 1.29 -47.17 25.10
CA GLY A 362 1.63 -45.95 25.81
C GLY A 362 2.55 -45.04 25.02
N TYR A 363 2.41 -43.74 25.20
CA TYR A 363 3.26 -42.71 24.59
C TYR A 363 3.59 -41.62 25.61
N ASP A 364 4.86 -41.23 25.70
CA ASP A 364 5.25 -39.95 26.32
C ASP A 364 5.24 -38.88 25.21
N ILE A 365 4.27 -37.98 25.30
CA ILE A 365 3.99 -36.91 24.33
C ILE A 365 4.38 -35.53 24.87
N GLN A 366 5.16 -35.46 25.96
CA GLN A 366 5.61 -34.19 26.53
C GLN A 366 6.40 -33.36 25.51
N ASP A 367 7.29 -34.02 24.77
CA ASP A 367 7.98 -33.44 23.61
C ASP A 367 7.39 -34.04 22.33
N PRO A 368 6.53 -33.30 21.60
CA PRO A 368 5.88 -33.81 20.40
C PRO A 368 6.87 -34.12 19.26
N TRP A 369 8.12 -33.64 19.32
CA TRP A 369 9.16 -33.92 18.32
C TRP A 369 9.99 -35.16 18.66
N ASN A 370 9.95 -35.61 19.90
CA ASN A 370 10.71 -36.75 20.42
C ASN A 370 9.81 -37.68 21.24
N VAL A 371 8.66 -38.04 20.68
CA VAL A 371 7.71 -38.96 21.32
C VAL A 371 8.40 -40.28 21.64
N GLN A 372 8.14 -40.80 22.84
CA GLN A 372 8.55 -42.16 23.22
C GLN A 372 7.35 -43.09 23.16
N ARG A 373 7.55 -44.31 22.68
CA ARG A 373 6.53 -45.35 22.60
C ARG A 373 6.82 -46.44 23.62
N VAL A 374 5.87 -46.71 24.50
CA VAL A 374 5.94 -47.68 25.60
C VAL A 374 5.01 -48.84 25.30
N ALA A 375 5.60 -50.03 25.11
CA ALA A 375 4.82 -51.25 24.94
C ALA A 375 4.14 -51.65 26.27
N PRO A 376 2.89 -52.16 26.24
CA PRO A 376 2.24 -52.67 27.45
C PRO A 376 2.89 -53.98 27.91
N THR A 377 2.84 -54.23 29.22
CA THR A 377 3.18 -55.53 29.84
C THR A 377 1.98 -56.06 30.63
N ALA A 378 2.05 -57.31 31.11
CA ALA A 378 1.03 -57.85 32.00
C ALA A 378 1.00 -57.06 33.32
N ALA A 379 -0.20 -56.77 33.83
CA ALA A 379 -0.34 -56.17 35.16
C ALA A 379 0.20 -57.12 36.24
N GLN A 380 0.78 -56.54 37.30
CA GLN A 380 1.33 -57.27 38.44
C GLN A 380 0.36 -57.28 39.63
N THR A 381 -0.50 -56.27 39.74
CA THR A 381 -1.42 -56.08 40.88
C THR A 381 -2.88 -56.28 40.53
N LEU A 382 -3.20 -56.42 39.24
CA LEU A 382 -4.55 -56.63 38.70
C LEU A 382 -4.67 -57.98 37.96
N GLY A 383 -5.88 -58.35 37.52
CA GLY A 383 -6.15 -59.61 36.81
C GLY A 383 -5.46 -59.74 35.43
N SER A 384 -5.56 -60.92 34.82
CA SER A 384 -4.86 -61.26 33.55
C SER A 384 -5.28 -60.43 32.32
N THR A 385 -6.43 -59.77 32.39
CA THR A 385 -6.94 -58.85 31.37
C THR A 385 -6.38 -57.42 31.49
N ALA A 386 -5.77 -57.09 32.63
CA ALA A 386 -5.19 -55.77 32.87
C ALA A 386 -3.81 -55.62 32.22
N ARG A 387 -3.42 -54.37 31.97
CA ARG A 387 -2.15 -54.01 31.33
C ARG A 387 -1.40 -52.99 32.16
N ARG A 388 -0.07 -53.10 32.13
CA ARG A 388 0.89 -52.24 32.81
C ARG A 388 1.68 -51.40 31.82
N PHE A 389 1.78 -50.10 32.11
CA PHE A 389 2.53 -49.12 31.33
C PHE A 389 3.56 -48.41 32.22
N VAL A 390 4.82 -48.39 31.78
CA VAL A 390 5.93 -47.79 32.53
C VAL A 390 6.57 -46.67 31.71
N PHE A 391 6.53 -45.44 32.22
CA PHE A 391 7.07 -44.26 31.56
C PHE A 391 8.36 -43.80 32.27
N PRO A 392 9.55 -44.16 31.76
CA PRO A 392 10.82 -43.95 32.48
C PRO A 392 11.18 -42.48 32.69
N ASN A 393 10.73 -41.59 31.80
CA ASN A 393 11.02 -40.16 31.88
C ASN A 393 10.00 -39.35 32.69
N ALA A 394 8.95 -40.01 33.18
CA ALA A 394 7.98 -39.44 34.11
C ALA A 394 8.38 -39.83 35.53
N SER A 395 8.78 -38.85 36.34
CA SER A 395 9.30 -39.03 37.71
C SER A 395 8.77 -37.95 38.65
N GLU A 396 9.12 -38.02 39.93
CA GLU A 396 8.76 -36.99 40.92
C GLU A 396 9.23 -35.57 40.54
N GLN A 397 10.36 -35.44 39.84
CA GLN A 397 10.90 -34.16 39.38
C GLN A 397 10.35 -33.70 38.02
N SER A 398 9.61 -34.57 37.32
CA SER A 398 9.29 -34.39 35.91
C SER A 398 7.87 -34.86 35.61
N THR A 399 6.93 -33.92 35.66
CA THR A 399 5.57 -34.10 35.11
C THR A 399 5.62 -34.12 33.58
N ARG A 400 5.09 -35.19 33.00
CA ARG A 400 5.02 -35.44 31.55
C ARG A 400 3.56 -35.48 31.09
N ARG A 401 3.33 -35.14 29.83
CA ARG A 401 2.08 -35.47 29.13
C ARG A 401 2.19 -36.88 28.58
N LEU A 402 1.33 -37.78 29.05
CA LEU A 402 1.29 -39.19 28.70
C LEU A 402 0.01 -39.49 27.94
N LEU A 403 0.05 -40.50 27.08
CA LEU A 403 -1.08 -40.92 26.25
C LEU A 403 -1.14 -42.44 26.18
N LEU A 404 -2.30 -43.02 26.43
CA LEU A 404 -2.64 -44.38 26.01
C LEU A 404 -3.52 -44.28 24.77
N ALA A 405 -3.16 -44.96 23.70
CA ALA A 405 -3.95 -44.96 22.47
C ALA A 405 -4.12 -46.39 21.94
N ASP A 406 -5.35 -46.72 21.56
CA ASP A 406 -5.72 -47.96 20.90
C ASP A 406 -5.08 -48.00 19.51
N ALA A 407 -4.11 -48.90 19.31
CA ALA A 407 -3.40 -49.04 18.06
C ALA A 407 -4.23 -49.73 16.96
N ASP A 408 -5.54 -49.93 17.15
CA ASP A 408 -6.55 -50.28 16.13
C ASP A 408 -7.45 -49.09 15.72
N ALA A 409 -7.31 -47.94 16.39
CA ALA A 409 -8.15 -46.76 16.17
C ALA A 409 -7.31 -45.52 15.80
N TRP A 410 -6.29 -45.73 14.97
CA TRP A 410 -5.42 -44.65 14.49
C TRP A 410 -6.18 -43.64 13.62
N LEU A 411 -5.64 -42.42 13.60
CA LEU A 411 -6.09 -41.38 12.69
C LEU A 411 -5.36 -41.51 11.35
N VAL A 412 -6.04 -41.20 10.26
CA VAL A 412 -5.42 -41.10 8.93
C VAL A 412 -5.56 -39.66 8.47
N PRO A 413 -4.47 -38.97 8.07
CA PRO A 413 -4.59 -37.62 7.55
C PRO A 413 -5.27 -37.68 6.16
N PRO A 414 -5.89 -36.58 5.69
CA PRO A 414 -6.30 -36.48 4.30
C PRO A 414 -5.13 -36.76 3.34
N ALA A 415 -5.44 -37.09 2.08
CA ALA A 415 -4.42 -37.35 1.07
C ALA A 415 -3.38 -36.21 1.01
N ALA A 416 -2.10 -36.57 1.03
CA ALA A 416 -1.03 -35.58 1.02
C ALA A 416 -0.96 -34.88 -0.34
N ARG A 417 -0.68 -33.58 -0.33
CA ARG A 417 -0.47 -32.79 -1.54
C ARG A 417 1.01 -32.60 -1.80
N ARG A 418 1.51 -32.93 -3.00
CA ARG A 418 2.87 -32.58 -3.39
C ARG A 418 3.06 -31.06 -3.36
N VAL A 419 4.15 -30.60 -2.75
CA VAL A 419 4.57 -29.20 -2.70
C VAL A 419 5.96 -29.12 -3.30
N THR A 420 6.20 -28.08 -4.10
CA THR A 420 7.52 -27.81 -4.68
C THR A 420 8.00 -26.48 -4.14
N PHE A 421 9.13 -26.51 -3.44
CA PHE A 421 9.81 -25.29 -3.00
C PHE A 421 10.71 -24.80 -4.12
N ARG A 422 10.37 -23.64 -4.69
CA ARG A 422 11.15 -23.00 -5.74
C ARG A 422 12.46 -22.49 -5.14
N ALA A 423 13.60 -22.83 -5.74
CA ALA A 423 14.85 -22.15 -5.44
C ALA A 423 14.75 -20.69 -5.90
N ILE A 424 14.87 -19.75 -4.96
CA ILE A 424 14.79 -18.32 -5.20
C ILE A 424 16.11 -17.71 -4.75
N ASP A 425 16.70 -16.88 -5.62
CA ASP A 425 17.83 -16.02 -5.29
C ASP A 425 17.26 -14.66 -4.83
N PRO A 426 17.27 -14.36 -3.51
CA PRO A 426 16.60 -13.18 -2.97
C PRO A 426 17.24 -11.84 -3.40
N ALA A 427 18.50 -11.86 -3.83
CA ALA A 427 19.23 -10.65 -4.21
C ALA A 427 18.76 -10.10 -5.57
N LYS A 428 18.34 -10.98 -6.49
CA LYS A 428 18.02 -10.63 -7.89
C LYS A 428 16.74 -9.78 -8.11
N PRO A 429 15.56 -10.20 -7.63
CA PRO A 429 14.32 -9.54 -8.02
C PRO A 429 14.23 -8.13 -7.44
N ASN A 430 13.78 -7.17 -8.25
CA ASN A 430 13.51 -5.79 -7.82
C ASN A 430 12.02 -5.42 -7.91
N PHE A 431 11.18 -6.32 -8.40
CA PHE A 431 9.73 -6.16 -8.38
C PHE A 431 9.07 -7.49 -8.02
N VAL A 432 8.53 -7.58 -6.81
CA VAL A 432 7.98 -8.81 -6.24
C VAL A 432 6.47 -8.73 -6.25
N ILE A 433 5.80 -9.77 -6.76
CA ILE A 433 4.34 -9.88 -6.82
C ILE A 433 3.91 -11.05 -5.94
N ILE A 434 3.15 -10.75 -4.88
CA ILE A 434 2.45 -11.77 -4.09
C ILE A 434 0.99 -11.79 -4.55
N THR A 435 0.53 -12.94 -5.05
CA THR A 435 -0.83 -13.10 -5.56
C THR A 435 -1.51 -14.38 -5.04
N HIS A 436 -2.63 -14.76 -5.65
CA HIS A 436 -3.38 -15.98 -5.32
C HIS A 436 -3.66 -16.81 -6.58
N PRO A 437 -3.71 -18.16 -6.51
CA PRO A 437 -4.04 -19.00 -7.66
C PRO A 437 -5.35 -18.64 -8.36
N GLN A 438 -6.32 -18.05 -7.63
CA GLN A 438 -7.57 -17.54 -8.19
C GLN A 438 -7.37 -16.42 -9.22
N LEU A 439 -6.36 -15.57 -9.04
CA LEU A 439 -6.05 -14.44 -9.94
C LEU A 439 -5.07 -14.82 -11.06
N MET A 440 -4.54 -16.04 -11.00
CA MET A 440 -3.70 -16.62 -12.04
C MET A 440 -4.51 -17.33 -13.13
N GLN A 441 -5.84 -17.29 -13.03
CA GLN A 441 -6.75 -17.86 -14.05
C GLN A 441 -6.87 -16.93 -15.27
N ALA A 442 -7.59 -17.41 -16.27
CA ALA A 442 -7.82 -16.67 -17.51
C ALA A 442 -8.76 -15.47 -17.32
N ALA A 443 -8.52 -14.42 -18.10
CA ALA A 443 -9.38 -13.25 -18.25
C ALA A 443 -9.52 -12.95 -19.75
N GLY A 444 -10.68 -13.28 -20.33
CA GLY A 444 -10.88 -13.25 -21.78
C GLY A 444 -9.86 -14.13 -22.52
N THR A 445 -9.08 -13.54 -23.42
CA THR A 445 -8.03 -14.24 -24.19
C THR A 445 -6.69 -14.36 -23.46
N VAL A 446 -6.53 -13.71 -22.30
CA VAL A 446 -5.31 -13.79 -21.49
C VAL A 446 -5.41 -15.01 -20.58
N PRO A 447 -4.53 -16.04 -20.73
CA PRO A 447 -4.68 -17.30 -19.98
C PRO A 447 -4.31 -17.19 -18.50
N ASN A 448 -3.56 -16.15 -18.10
CA ASN A 448 -3.14 -15.94 -16.72
C ASN A 448 -2.96 -14.44 -16.46
N ALA A 449 -3.92 -13.82 -15.78
CA ALA A 449 -3.94 -12.38 -15.57
C ALA A 449 -2.76 -11.87 -14.73
N ALA A 450 -2.45 -12.52 -13.60
CA ALA A 450 -1.31 -12.15 -12.77
C ALA A 450 0.04 -12.28 -13.51
N ARG A 451 0.21 -13.30 -14.35
CA ARG A 451 1.41 -13.45 -15.18
C ARG A 451 1.51 -12.36 -16.24
N ALA A 452 0.42 -11.94 -16.86
CA ALA A 452 0.42 -10.82 -17.80
C ALA A 452 0.93 -9.53 -17.14
N TYR A 453 0.57 -9.31 -15.88
CA TYR A 453 1.09 -8.21 -15.07
C TYR A 453 2.60 -8.30 -14.87
N ALA A 454 3.10 -9.46 -14.43
CA ALA A 454 4.53 -9.69 -14.25
C ALA A 454 5.31 -9.50 -15.56
N THR A 455 4.78 -9.99 -16.69
CA THR A 455 5.36 -9.81 -18.01
C THR A 455 5.42 -8.34 -18.41
N TYR A 456 4.37 -7.57 -18.12
CA TYR A 456 4.38 -6.12 -18.38
C TYR A 456 5.50 -5.43 -17.61
N ARG A 457 5.60 -5.65 -16.29
CA ARG A 457 6.66 -5.06 -15.46
C ARG A 457 8.08 -5.47 -15.89
N ALA A 458 8.26 -6.67 -16.44
CA ALA A 458 9.52 -7.12 -17.02
C ALA A 458 9.84 -6.50 -18.40
N SER A 459 8.83 -5.99 -19.11
CA SER A 459 9.01 -5.40 -20.45
C SER A 459 9.69 -4.04 -20.40
N VAL A 460 10.13 -3.54 -21.57
CA VAL A 460 10.69 -2.19 -21.71
C VAL A 460 9.69 -1.12 -21.25
N ALA A 461 8.43 -1.24 -21.69
CA ALA A 461 7.37 -0.29 -21.36
C ALA A 461 7.03 -0.30 -19.86
N GLY A 462 7.06 -1.46 -19.22
CA GLY A 462 6.75 -1.59 -17.79
C GLY A 462 7.94 -1.42 -16.84
N GLY A 463 9.12 -1.03 -17.33
CA GLY A 463 10.25 -0.61 -16.51
C GLY A 463 11.45 -1.58 -16.42
N ARG A 464 11.46 -2.68 -17.19
CA ARG A 464 12.55 -3.68 -17.23
C ARG A 464 12.89 -4.28 -15.86
N TYR A 465 11.88 -4.51 -15.02
CA TYR A 465 12.10 -5.11 -13.70
C TYR A 465 12.44 -6.60 -13.79
N ASP A 466 13.29 -7.08 -12.89
CA ASP A 466 13.43 -8.51 -12.60
C ASP A 466 12.27 -8.91 -11.67
N THR A 467 11.29 -9.61 -12.25
CA THR A 467 10.03 -9.90 -11.57
C THR A 467 10.04 -11.27 -10.88
N LEU A 468 9.65 -11.29 -9.61
CA LEU A 468 9.38 -12.51 -8.86
C LEU A 468 7.90 -12.59 -8.50
N MET A 469 7.16 -13.48 -9.16
CA MET A 469 5.78 -13.79 -8.80
C MET A 469 5.72 -15.06 -7.94
N VAL A 470 5.02 -14.97 -6.81
CA VAL A 470 4.73 -16.04 -5.86
C VAL A 470 3.27 -15.97 -5.41
N THR A 471 2.73 -17.06 -4.88
CA THR A 471 1.38 -17.07 -4.30
C THR A 471 1.40 -17.11 -2.78
N ALA A 472 0.43 -16.48 -2.12
CA ALA A 472 0.33 -16.50 -0.66
C ALA A 472 0.33 -17.94 -0.08
N PRO A 473 -0.37 -18.95 -0.67
CA PRO A 473 -0.25 -20.34 -0.25
C PRO A 473 1.17 -20.93 -0.33
N GLN A 474 1.97 -20.55 -1.32
CA GLN A 474 3.39 -20.97 -1.38
C GLN A 474 4.20 -20.37 -0.24
N LEU A 475 3.90 -19.11 0.12
CA LEU A 475 4.57 -18.44 1.23
C LEU A 475 4.17 -19.05 2.58
N TYR A 476 2.91 -19.44 2.77
CA TYR A 476 2.51 -20.19 3.98
C TYR A 476 3.35 -21.47 4.10
N ASP A 477 3.44 -22.25 3.03
CA ASP A 477 4.21 -23.50 2.99
C ASP A 477 5.69 -23.28 3.30
N GLN A 478 6.30 -22.23 2.76
CA GLN A 478 7.75 -22.01 2.83
C GLN A 478 8.21 -21.20 4.05
N PHE A 479 7.49 -20.14 4.44
CA PHE A 479 7.92 -19.15 5.43
C PHE A 479 7.08 -19.16 6.72
N HIS A 480 6.04 -19.98 6.78
CA HIS A 480 5.21 -20.17 7.99
C HIS A 480 4.79 -21.65 8.16
N TYR A 481 5.66 -22.54 7.70
CA TYR A 481 5.58 -23.99 7.93
C TYR A 481 4.24 -24.63 7.50
N GLY A 482 3.61 -24.09 6.47
CA GLY A 482 2.33 -24.54 5.93
C GLY A 482 1.08 -24.03 6.66
N GLU A 483 1.23 -23.29 7.75
CA GLU A 483 0.12 -22.66 8.48
C GLU A 483 -0.17 -21.28 7.85
N ARG A 484 -1.44 -20.97 7.55
CA ARG A 484 -1.85 -19.67 7.00
C ARG A 484 -1.56 -18.56 8.02
N SER A 485 -0.90 -17.49 7.59
CA SER A 485 -0.72 -16.26 8.38
C SER A 485 -0.16 -15.14 7.51
N VAL A 486 -0.49 -13.88 7.80
CA VAL A 486 0.18 -12.70 7.21
C VAL A 486 1.67 -12.66 7.57
N ILE A 487 2.07 -13.29 8.68
CA ILE A 487 3.46 -13.41 9.10
C ILE A 487 4.31 -14.17 8.06
N ALA A 488 3.72 -15.09 7.30
CA ALA A 488 4.41 -15.74 6.18
C ALA A 488 4.88 -14.73 5.11
N LEU A 489 4.04 -13.74 4.80
CA LEU A 489 4.33 -12.69 3.83
C LEU A 489 5.41 -11.75 4.39
N ARG A 490 5.32 -11.41 5.68
CA ARG A 490 6.33 -10.60 6.39
C ARG A 490 7.70 -11.29 6.40
N HIS A 491 7.77 -12.56 6.79
CA HIS A 491 9.02 -13.33 6.77
C HIS A 491 9.65 -13.37 5.38
N PHE A 492 8.84 -13.58 4.34
CA PHE A 492 9.32 -13.53 2.96
C PHE A 492 9.85 -12.14 2.57
N ALA A 493 9.14 -11.06 2.91
CA ALA A 493 9.59 -9.70 2.64
C ALA A 493 10.90 -9.37 3.37
N LEU A 494 11.01 -9.71 4.66
CA LEU A 494 12.23 -9.51 5.45
C LEU A 494 13.41 -10.34 4.94
N TRP A 495 13.15 -11.58 4.47
CA TRP A 495 14.17 -12.43 3.86
C TRP A 495 14.73 -11.84 2.55
N LEU A 496 13.86 -11.26 1.72
CA LEU A 496 14.28 -10.53 0.52
C LEU A 496 15.09 -9.28 0.88
N VAL A 497 14.60 -8.49 1.83
CA VAL A 497 15.25 -7.25 2.29
C VAL A 497 16.65 -7.52 2.85
N ALA A 498 16.82 -8.61 3.61
CA ALA A 498 18.12 -8.96 4.19
C ALA A 498 19.20 -9.28 3.14
N SER A 499 18.79 -9.60 1.92
CA SER A 499 19.69 -9.90 0.79
C SER A 499 19.71 -8.80 -0.28
N SER A 500 19.04 -7.66 -0.03
CA SER A 500 18.98 -6.54 -0.98
C SER A 500 20.31 -5.80 -1.07
N PRO A 501 20.81 -5.52 -2.29
CA PRO A 501 21.83 -4.50 -2.48
C PRO A 501 21.34 -3.14 -1.96
N ALA A 502 22.17 -2.40 -1.23
CA ALA A 502 21.78 -1.13 -0.61
C ALA A 502 21.29 -0.05 -1.61
N THR A 503 21.69 -0.15 -2.87
CA THR A 503 21.34 0.81 -3.93
C THR A 503 20.10 0.42 -4.75
N GLN A 504 19.50 -0.74 -4.50
CA GLN A 504 18.39 -1.26 -5.30
C GLN A 504 17.08 -1.19 -4.52
N ALA A 505 16.12 -0.39 -5.02
CA ALA A 505 14.75 -0.45 -4.52
C ALA A 505 14.09 -1.78 -4.93
N LYS A 506 13.47 -2.47 -3.97
CA LYS A 506 12.64 -3.65 -4.23
C LYS A 506 11.18 -3.31 -3.99
N TYR A 507 10.38 -3.26 -5.04
CA TYR A 507 8.95 -3.00 -4.91
C TYR A 507 8.19 -4.27 -4.54
N LEU A 508 7.14 -4.12 -3.72
CA LEU A 508 6.23 -5.20 -3.36
C LEU A 508 4.81 -4.88 -3.85
N LEU A 509 4.32 -5.66 -4.81
CA LEU A 509 2.93 -5.63 -5.23
C LEU A 509 2.15 -6.77 -4.58
N LEU A 510 1.12 -6.42 -3.83
CA LEU A 510 0.11 -7.35 -3.33
C LEU A 510 -1.03 -7.36 -4.34
N LEU A 511 -1.05 -8.38 -5.19
CA LEU A 511 -2.06 -8.54 -6.24
C LEU A 511 -3.15 -9.48 -5.74
N GLY A 512 -4.13 -8.89 -5.06
CA GLY A 512 -5.31 -9.57 -4.55
C GLY A 512 -5.89 -8.87 -3.31
N LYS A 513 -7.20 -9.05 -3.10
CA LYS A 513 -7.87 -8.62 -1.88
C LYS A 513 -7.45 -9.45 -0.68
N GLY A 514 -7.46 -8.87 0.51
CA GLY A 514 -7.22 -9.55 1.79
C GLY A 514 -8.23 -9.10 2.83
N LEU A 515 -8.55 -9.97 3.78
CA LEU A 515 -9.36 -9.64 4.96
C LEU A 515 -8.50 -9.73 6.23
N GLY A 516 -8.73 -8.85 7.20
CA GLY A 516 -8.14 -8.98 8.53
C GLY A 516 -8.75 -10.16 9.30
N PRO A 517 -8.08 -10.71 10.33
CA PRO A 517 -8.57 -11.86 11.10
C PRO A 517 -9.96 -11.68 11.71
N GLY A 518 -10.32 -10.45 12.08
CA GLY A 518 -11.61 -10.08 12.65
C GLY A 518 -12.70 -9.75 11.63
N THR A 519 -12.38 -9.67 10.33
CA THR A 519 -13.32 -9.24 9.31
C THR A 519 -14.20 -10.40 8.82
N VAL A 520 -15.48 -10.10 8.65
CA VAL A 520 -16.46 -11.06 8.14
C VAL A 520 -16.63 -10.89 6.62
N PRO A 521 -16.56 -11.96 5.81
CA PRO A 521 -16.94 -11.90 4.40
C PRO A 521 -18.38 -11.38 4.23
N GLY A 522 -18.52 -10.29 3.49
CA GLY A 522 -19.81 -9.60 3.25
C GLY A 522 -20.11 -8.48 4.25
N GLN A 523 -19.21 -8.17 5.18
CA GLN A 523 -19.35 -7.06 6.12
C GLN A 523 -19.37 -5.71 5.40
N THR A 524 -20.32 -4.85 5.81
CA THR A 524 -20.61 -3.56 5.16
C THR A 524 -20.11 -2.33 5.89
N TYR A 525 -19.74 -2.44 7.18
CA TYR A 525 -19.24 -1.33 7.99
C TYR A 525 -18.28 -1.82 9.09
N ILE A 526 -17.40 -0.93 9.56
CA ILE A 526 -16.70 -1.13 10.84
C ILE A 526 -17.72 -0.98 11.95
N VAL A 527 -17.84 -2.03 12.76
CA VAL A 527 -18.73 -2.02 13.90
C VAL A 527 -18.15 -1.06 14.96
N ASP A 528 -18.74 0.11 15.11
CA ASP A 528 -18.42 1.08 16.19
C ASP A 528 -19.33 0.84 17.42
N GLY A 529 -18.87 1.23 18.61
CA GLY A 529 -19.63 1.25 19.85
C GLY A 529 -19.76 -0.08 20.60
N LEU A 530 -20.90 -0.28 21.30
CA LEU A 530 -21.17 -1.47 22.13
C LEU A 530 -21.08 -2.80 21.34
N GLN A 531 -21.22 -2.77 20.01
CA GLN A 531 -21.03 -3.94 19.17
C GLN A 531 -19.52 -4.25 18.92
N ALA A 532 -18.65 -3.23 18.88
CA ALA A 532 -17.18 -3.40 18.90
C ALA A 532 -16.73 -4.06 20.21
N GLN A 533 -17.37 -3.67 21.32
CA GLN A 533 -17.18 -4.31 22.62
C GLN A 533 -17.65 -5.76 22.59
N GLY A 534 -18.74 -6.08 21.90
CA GLY A 534 -19.31 -7.43 21.82
C GLY A 534 -18.53 -8.42 20.94
N GLY A 535 -17.70 -7.93 20.02
CA GLY A 535 -16.92 -8.74 19.07
C GLY A 535 -17.72 -9.36 17.92
N PHE A 536 -17.02 -9.78 16.87
CA PHE A 536 -17.57 -10.47 15.71
C PHE A 536 -17.79 -11.94 15.99
N MET A 537 -18.92 -12.52 15.56
CA MET A 537 -19.15 -13.95 15.77
C MET A 537 -18.12 -14.77 15.01
N ALA A 538 -17.38 -15.63 15.73
CA ALA A 538 -16.27 -16.40 15.17
C ALA A 538 -16.69 -17.26 13.98
N ALA A 539 -17.93 -17.78 14.01
CA ALA A 539 -18.53 -18.58 12.94
C ALA A 539 -18.60 -17.87 11.59
N TYR A 540 -18.53 -16.53 11.55
CA TYR A 540 -18.59 -15.74 10.33
C TYR A 540 -17.23 -15.23 9.86
N THR A 541 -16.15 -15.47 10.61
CA THR A 541 -14.80 -15.03 10.21
C THR A 541 -14.22 -15.94 9.13
N SER A 542 -13.27 -15.42 8.33
CA SER A 542 -12.57 -16.23 7.31
C SER A 542 -11.76 -17.40 7.90
N ARG A 543 -11.48 -17.35 9.21
CA ARG A 543 -10.94 -18.47 9.98
C ARG A 543 -11.82 -19.72 9.89
N VAL A 544 -13.14 -19.55 10.00
CA VAL A 544 -14.12 -20.66 9.99
C VAL A 544 -14.66 -20.88 8.59
N LEU A 545 -14.99 -19.80 7.88
CA LEU A 545 -15.58 -19.87 6.54
C LEU A 545 -14.55 -20.17 5.43
N GLY A 546 -13.25 -20.06 5.71
CA GLY A 546 -12.21 -20.08 4.69
C GLY A 546 -12.15 -18.76 3.90
N GLU A 547 -11.48 -18.79 2.75
CA GLU A 547 -11.16 -17.58 1.95
C GLU A 547 -12.38 -16.91 1.30
N GLN A 548 -13.49 -17.64 1.11
CA GLN A 548 -14.75 -17.14 0.53
C GLN A 548 -14.59 -16.40 -0.82
N GLY A 549 -13.50 -16.66 -1.56
CA GLY A 549 -13.18 -16.00 -2.82
C GLY A 549 -12.73 -14.53 -2.71
N VAL A 550 -12.62 -13.99 -1.49
CA VAL A 550 -12.34 -12.56 -1.22
C VAL A 550 -11.10 -12.33 -0.35
N ASP A 551 -10.72 -13.29 0.50
CA ASP A 551 -9.53 -13.20 1.35
C ASP A 551 -8.35 -13.97 0.71
N LEU A 552 -7.82 -13.39 -0.38
CA LEU A 552 -6.87 -14.03 -1.30
C LEU A 552 -5.40 -13.81 -0.89
N VAL A 553 -5.04 -12.57 -0.57
CA VAL A 553 -3.71 -12.15 -0.09
C VAL A 553 -3.92 -11.42 1.23
N PRO A 554 -3.67 -12.06 2.39
CA PRO A 554 -4.09 -11.57 3.70
C PRO A 554 -3.46 -10.22 4.03
N THR A 555 -4.11 -9.47 4.91
CA THR A 555 -3.63 -8.20 5.46
C THR A 555 -3.33 -8.31 6.95
N SER A 556 -2.97 -7.20 7.59
CA SER A 556 -2.75 -7.06 9.03
C SER A 556 -4.07 -7.18 9.83
N THR A 557 -4.27 -6.34 10.84
CA THR A 557 -5.41 -6.35 11.77
C THR A 557 -6.51 -5.37 11.30
N ALA A 558 -7.30 -4.83 12.24
CA ALA A 558 -8.32 -3.82 11.99
C ALA A 558 -7.76 -2.47 11.50
N SER A 559 -6.50 -2.17 11.80
CA SER A 559 -5.76 -1.08 11.16
C SER A 559 -4.95 -1.69 10.02
N THR A 560 -5.56 -1.73 8.84
CA THR A 560 -4.98 -2.36 7.66
C THR A 560 -3.68 -1.66 7.24
N SER A 561 -2.59 -2.42 7.14
CA SER A 561 -1.28 -1.94 6.71
C SER A 561 -0.54 -3.00 5.91
N ASP A 562 -0.16 -2.64 4.70
CA ASP A 562 0.75 -3.44 3.89
C ASP A 562 2.22 -3.05 4.12
N ASN A 563 2.49 -1.81 4.54
CA ASN A 563 3.83 -1.33 4.92
C ASN A 563 4.39 -2.11 6.12
N PHE A 564 3.50 -2.62 6.99
CA PHE A 564 3.81 -3.56 8.07
C PHE A 564 4.63 -4.78 7.62
N LEU A 565 4.53 -5.22 6.36
CA LEU A 565 5.22 -6.42 5.89
C LEU A 565 6.74 -6.26 5.84
N SER A 566 7.25 -5.05 5.54
CA SER A 566 8.68 -4.81 5.33
C SER A 566 9.29 -3.77 6.27
N SER A 567 8.48 -3.09 7.09
CA SER A 567 8.97 -2.16 8.12
C SER A 567 9.52 -2.90 9.36
N ASP A 568 10.28 -2.17 10.18
CA ASP A 568 10.82 -2.63 11.46
C ASP A 568 10.00 -2.04 12.63
N TRP A 569 8.67 -2.15 12.49
CA TRP A 569 7.71 -1.69 13.47
C TRP A 569 7.90 -2.26 14.90
N PRO A 570 8.46 -3.48 15.13
CA PRO A 570 8.74 -3.93 16.50
C PRO A 570 9.72 -3.01 17.23
N ASN A 571 10.61 -2.35 16.48
CA ASN A 571 11.61 -1.41 16.97
C ASN A 571 11.26 0.06 16.70
N ASN A 572 9.97 0.38 16.48
CA ASN A 572 9.47 1.73 16.21
C ASN A 572 10.09 2.41 14.97
N ASN A 573 10.41 1.63 13.93
CA ASN A 573 10.82 2.17 12.64
C ASN A 573 9.82 1.75 11.56
N PHE A 574 9.05 2.74 11.08
CA PHE A 574 7.83 2.52 10.30
C PHE A 574 8.05 2.60 8.79
N VAL A 575 9.24 3.01 8.35
CA VAL A 575 9.60 3.08 6.92
C VAL A 575 9.52 1.69 6.31
N ALA A 576 8.77 1.53 5.22
CA ALA A 576 8.73 0.26 4.50
C ALA A 576 10.06 0.06 3.78
N LYS A 577 10.71 -1.09 3.97
CA LYS A 577 11.97 -1.41 3.28
C LYS A 577 11.74 -1.91 1.86
N MET A 578 10.50 -2.27 1.55
CA MET A 578 10.01 -2.51 0.19
C MET A 578 8.80 -1.60 -0.03
N PRO A 579 8.90 -0.56 -0.88
CA PRO A 579 7.76 0.29 -1.19
C PRO A 579 6.61 -0.59 -1.70
N THR A 580 5.47 -0.53 -0.99
CA THR A 580 4.40 -1.53 -1.13
C THR A 580 3.16 -0.92 -1.74
N GLY A 581 2.54 -1.65 -2.66
CA GLY A 581 1.27 -1.29 -3.29
C GLY A 581 0.34 -2.48 -3.37
N ARG A 582 -0.96 -2.22 -3.33
CA ARG A 582 -1.97 -3.27 -3.44
C ARG A 582 -2.97 -2.99 -4.54
N VAL A 583 -3.24 -4.02 -5.34
CA VAL A 583 -4.40 -4.06 -6.24
C VAL A 583 -5.38 -5.07 -5.64
N PRO A 584 -6.44 -4.64 -4.93
CA PRO A 584 -7.33 -5.50 -4.17
C PRO A 584 -8.36 -6.24 -5.06
N ALA A 585 -7.88 -6.86 -6.13
CA ALA A 585 -8.69 -7.64 -7.05
C ALA A 585 -9.16 -8.96 -6.41
N THR A 586 -10.38 -9.35 -6.73
CA THR A 586 -10.99 -10.65 -6.40
C THR A 586 -11.12 -11.55 -7.64
N THR A 587 -11.07 -10.97 -8.85
CA THR A 587 -11.18 -11.71 -10.11
C THR A 587 -10.00 -11.46 -11.06
N PRO A 588 -9.68 -12.41 -11.96
CA PRO A 588 -8.70 -12.19 -13.03
C PRO A 588 -9.03 -10.98 -13.92
N GLN A 589 -10.31 -10.69 -14.14
CA GLN A 589 -10.73 -9.58 -14.99
C GLN A 589 -10.41 -8.22 -14.35
N GLU A 590 -10.58 -8.07 -13.04
CA GLU A 590 -10.20 -6.86 -12.31
C GLU A 590 -8.69 -6.59 -12.39
N VAL A 591 -7.86 -7.65 -12.34
CA VAL A 591 -6.41 -7.52 -12.58
C VAL A 591 -6.14 -6.94 -13.96
N MET A 592 -6.83 -7.42 -15.00
CA MET A 592 -6.67 -6.93 -16.37
C MET A 592 -7.20 -5.51 -16.54
N ASN A 593 -8.31 -5.16 -15.88
CA ASN A 593 -8.86 -3.81 -15.91
C ASN A 593 -7.84 -2.80 -15.35
N TYR A 594 -7.23 -3.11 -14.20
CA TYR A 594 -6.19 -2.25 -13.62
C TYR A 594 -4.92 -2.21 -14.49
N LEU A 595 -4.44 -3.37 -14.98
CA LEU A 595 -3.27 -3.44 -15.84
C LEU A 595 -3.42 -2.62 -17.13
N ALA A 596 -4.60 -2.64 -17.76
CA ALA A 596 -4.88 -1.84 -18.94
C ALA A 596 -4.78 -0.34 -18.66
N LYS A 597 -5.29 0.12 -17.50
CA LYS A 597 -5.15 1.52 -17.08
C LYS A 597 -3.70 1.89 -16.82
N LEU A 598 -2.93 1.01 -16.19
CA LEU A 598 -1.50 1.22 -15.92
C LEU A 598 -0.70 1.36 -17.21
N GLN A 599 -0.92 0.48 -18.18
CA GLN A 599 -0.29 0.55 -19.50
C GLN A 599 -0.57 1.87 -20.21
N GLN A 600 -1.83 2.30 -20.25
CA GLN A 600 -2.23 3.58 -20.86
C GLN A 600 -1.66 4.79 -20.12
N HIS A 601 -1.53 4.72 -18.79
CA HIS A 601 -0.93 5.79 -17.99
C HIS A 601 0.57 5.93 -18.27
N GLU A 602 1.31 4.81 -18.26
CA GLU A 602 2.78 4.79 -18.40
C GLU A 602 3.24 5.03 -19.85
N GLU A 603 2.56 4.48 -20.86
CA GLU A 603 2.85 4.77 -22.28
C GLU A 603 2.87 6.28 -22.56
N ARG A 604 1.89 6.96 -21.98
CA ARG A 604 1.72 8.40 -22.08
C ARG A 604 2.58 9.21 -21.10
N LEU A 605 3.24 8.56 -20.14
CA LEU A 605 4.11 9.23 -19.17
C LEU A 605 5.50 9.53 -19.74
N PHE A 606 6.01 8.62 -20.59
CA PHE A 606 7.37 8.69 -21.14
C PHE A 606 7.45 9.26 -22.56
N THR A 607 6.31 9.44 -23.23
CA THR A 607 6.26 9.96 -24.60
C THR A 607 5.89 11.44 -24.58
N TYR A 608 6.86 12.32 -24.81
CA TYR A 608 6.58 13.75 -25.06
C TYR A 608 6.16 13.95 -26.51
N ASN A 609 5.09 14.71 -26.72
CA ASN A 609 4.63 15.12 -28.03
C ASN A 609 4.25 16.60 -27.96
N ALA A 610 4.94 17.47 -28.70
CA ALA A 610 4.63 18.90 -28.72
C ALA A 610 3.22 19.20 -29.25
N ALA A 611 2.64 18.32 -30.08
CA ALA A 611 1.26 18.45 -30.56
C ALA A 611 0.20 17.94 -29.57
N ASP A 612 0.58 17.10 -28.61
CA ASP A 612 -0.25 16.69 -27.47
C ASP A 612 0.60 16.69 -26.20
N PRO A 613 0.85 17.88 -25.61
CA PRO A 613 1.70 18.02 -24.43
C PRO A 613 1.07 17.43 -23.16
N GLN A 614 -0.15 16.86 -23.24
CA GLN A 614 -0.87 16.23 -22.14
C GLN A 614 -0.98 17.11 -20.88
N LEU A 615 -1.23 18.41 -21.08
CA LEU A 615 -1.26 19.44 -20.04
C LEU A 615 -2.21 19.15 -18.88
N TRP A 616 -3.21 18.30 -19.12
CA TRP A 616 -4.13 17.81 -18.10
C TRP A 616 -3.40 17.11 -16.93
N ARG A 617 -2.20 16.56 -17.16
CA ARG A 617 -1.31 15.96 -16.15
C ARG A 617 -0.70 16.99 -15.18
N LYS A 618 -1.09 18.25 -15.28
CA LYS A 618 -0.73 19.32 -14.34
C LYS A 618 -1.95 19.91 -13.62
N ASN A 619 -3.14 19.39 -13.89
CA ASN A 619 -4.38 19.82 -13.24
C ASN A 619 -4.63 18.98 -11.99
N VAL A 620 -4.96 19.66 -10.90
CA VAL A 620 -5.31 19.04 -9.61
C VAL A 620 -6.69 19.52 -9.20
N VAL A 621 -7.50 18.60 -8.68
CA VAL A 621 -8.77 18.94 -8.01
C VAL A 621 -8.62 18.77 -6.51
N HIS A 622 -9.09 19.76 -5.76
CA HIS A 622 -9.19 19.74 -4.31
C HIS A 622 -10.65 19.68 -3.88
N LEU A 623 -10.95 18.81 -2.92
CA LEU A 623 -12.29 18.57 -2.39
C LEU A 623 -12.28 18.80 -0.87
N VAL A 624 -12.94 19.86 -0.40
CA VAL A 624 -13.03 20.19 1.04
C VAL A 624 -14.37 19.71 1.60
N GLY A 625 -14.33 18.72 2.49
CA GLY A 625 -15.51 18.06 3.06
C GLY A 625 -15.69 18.24 4.56
N GLY A 626 -16.01 19.45 5.02
CA GLY A 626 -16.30 19.73 6.44
C GLY A 626 -17.74 19.41 6.88
N ALA A 627 -17.94 19.16 8.17
CA ALA A 627 -19.27 19.00 8.77
C ALA A 627 -19.74 20.29 9.49
N THR A 628 -18.79 21.07 10.00
CA THR A 628 -19.03 22.31 10.75
C THR A 628 -18.44 23.55 10.06
N ASN A 629 -18.79 24.75 10.54
CA ASN A 629 -18.18 25.99 10.05
C ASN A 629 -16.67 26.04 10.33
N ASP A 630 -16.24 25.48 11.47
CA ASP A 630 -14.81 25.41 11.83
C ASP A 630 -14.07 24.45 10.89
N ASP A 631 -14.66 23.29 10.60
CA ASP A 631 -14.12 22.32 9.63
C ASP A 631 -13.94 22.96 8.23
N PHE A 632 -14.88 23.81 7.80
CA PHE A 632 -14.77 24.49 6.50
C PHE A 632 -13.55 25.42 6.43
N GLN A 633 -13.27 26.13 7.52
CA GLN A 633 -12.11 27.02 7.60
C GLN A 633 -10.81 26.23 7.73
N GLU A 634 -10.80 25.23 8.61
CA GLU A 634 -9.62 24.41 8.88
C GLU A 634 -9.20 23.59 7.64
N PHE A 635 -10.09 22.74 7.12
CA PHE A 635 -9.78 21.88 5.97
C PHE A 635 -9.60 22.70 4.69
N GLY A 636 -10.33 23.80 4.56
CA GLY A 636 -10.14 24.76 3.48
C GLY A 636 -8.74 25.38 3.49
N GLY A 637 -8.27 25.81 4.68
CA GLY A 637 -6.93 26.37 4.89
C GLY A 637 -5.80 25.38 4.58
N TYR A 638 -5.98 24.09 4.90
CA TYR A 638 -5.03 23.03 4.53
C TYR A 638 -4.91 22.89 3.01
N LEU A 639 -6.02 22.70 2.29
CA LEU A 639 -5.98 22.57 0.84
C LEU A 639 -5.51 23.84 0.13
N ASP A 640 -5.83 25.04 0.66
CA ASP A 640 -5.26 26.30 0.16
C ASP A 640 -3.74 26.37 0.33
N SER A 641 -3.20 25.73 1.36
CA SER A 641 -1.75 25.63 1.58
C SER A 641 -1.10 24.69 0.58
N TYR A 642 -1.70 23.55 0.31
CA TYR A 642 -1.23 22.61 -0.70
C TYR A 642 -1.33 23.19 -2.11
N ALA A 643 -2.38 23.98 -2.38
CA ALA A 643 -2.59 24.60 -3.67
C ALA A 643 -1.45 25.57 -4.06
N ARG A 644 -0.78 26.19 -3.08
CA ARG A 644 0.39 27.06 -3.31
C ARG A 644 1.64 26.30 -3.77
N ARG A 645 1.68 24.98 -3.61
CA ARG A 645 2.80 24.10 -4.00
C ARG A 645 2.68 23.56 -5.44
N VAL A 646 1.49 23.54 -6.01
CA VAL A 646 1.25 22.97 -7.35
C VAL A 646 1.81 23.84 -8.49
N PRO A 647 1.69 25.18 -8.47
CA PRO A 647 2.22 26.04 -9.53
C PRO A 647 3.75 26.17 -9.54
N ARG A 648 4.45 25.85 -8.45
CA ARG A 648 5.88 26.15 -8.31
C ARG A 648 6.56 25.26 -7.27
N PRO A 649 7.87 24.99 -7.37
CA PRO A 649 8.73 25.39 -8.48
C PRO A 649 8.68 24.44 -9.68
N LEU A 650 8.30 23.16 -9.54
CA LEU A 650 8.60 22.16 -10.58
C LEU A 650 7.45 21.87 -11.56
N LEU A 651 6.24 21.63 -11.04
CA LEU A 651 5.13 21.13 -11.86
C LEU A 651 4.51 22.21 -12.78
N GLY A 652 4.41 23.46 -12.31
CA GLY A 652 3.75 24.52 -13.07
C GLY A 652 2.24 24.28 -13.28
N GLY A 653 1.59 23.62 -12.31
CA GLY A 653 0.22 23.15 -12.43
C GLY A 653 -0.86 24.15 -12.00
N LYS A 654 -2.11 23.71 -12.12
CA LYS A 654 -3.31 24.45 -11.73
C LYS A 654 -4.16 23.65 -10.76
N VAL A 655 -4.84 24.35 -9.86
CA VAL A 655 -5.71 23.73 -8.85
C VAL A 655 -7.11 24.30 -8.98
N THR A 656 -8.10 23.41 -9.05
CA THR A 656 -9.52 23.74 -8.91
C THR A 656 -10.00 23.20 -7.56
N THR A 657 -10.54 24.07 -6.70
CA THR A 657 -10.97 23.68 -5.36
C THR A 657 -12.50 23.79 -5.23
N PHE A 658 -13.14 22.66 -4.92
CA PHE A 658 -14.54 22.59 -4.53
C PHE A 658 -14.66 22.52 -3.02
N ARG A 659 -15.61 23.28 -2.46
CA ARG A 659 -15.82 23.36 -1.02
C ARG A 659 -17.28 23.08 -0.69
N LYS A 660 -17.51 22.18 0.25
CA LYS A 660 -18.80 22.12 0.94
C LYS A 660 -19.00 23.42 1.71
N ASN A 661 -20.20 23.99 1.61
CA ASN A 661 -20.53 25.31 2.17
C ASN A 661 -21.84 25.30 2.99
N THR A 662 -22.30 24.11 3.40
CA THR A 662 -23.55 23.94 4.14
C THR A 662 -23.40 22.94 5.27
N THR A 663 -23.93 23.29 6.43
CA THR A 663 -24.05 22.41 7.61
C THR A 663 -25.39 21.68 7.64
N ASN A 664 -26.32 21.98 6.71
CA ASN A 664 -27.67 21.40 6.71
C ASN A 664 -27.71 19.97 6.16
N SER A 665 -26.65 19.52 5.49
CA SER A 665 -26.49 18.13 5.06
C SER A 665 -25.10 17.64 5.44
N PHE A 666 -25.03 16.41 5.94
CA PHE A 666 -23.75 15.76 6.23
C PHE A 666 -22.99 15.40 4.94
N ILE A 667 -23.72 14.91 3.93
CA ILE A 667 -23.20 14.54 2.61
C ILE A 667 -23.76 15.49 1.55
N VAL A 668 -22.90 16.04 0.70
CA VAL A 668 -23.27 16.87 -0.44
C VAL A 668 -22.70 16.24 -1.71
N PRO A 669 -23.54 15.81 -2.67
CA PRO A 669 -23.05 15.26 -3.93
C PRO A 669 -22.42 16.36 -4.79
N LEU A 670 -21.34 16.02 -5.49
CA LEU A 670 -20.61 16.87 -6.40
C LEU A 670 -20.25 16.08 -7.66
N ASN A 671 -20.73 16.53 -8.82
CA ASN A 671 -20.31 15.95 -10.08
C ASN A 671 -19.07 16.70 -10.59
N ILE A 672 -17.95 15.98 -10.76
CA ILE A 672 -16.69 16.52 -11.31
C ILE A 672 -16.37 15.98 -12.71
N SER A 673 -17.37 15.52 -13.45
CA SER A 673 -17.17 14.88 -14.75
C SER A 673 -16.49 15.82 -15.76
N THR A 674 -16.77 17.11 -15.72
CA THR A 674 -16.11 18.12 -16.56
C THR A 674 -14.60 18.12 -16.33
N GLU A 675 -14.16 18.21 -15.08
CA GLU A 675 -12.76 18.22 -14.68
C GLU A 675 -12.10 16.87 -14.96
N LEU A 676 -12.73 15.78 -14.54
CA LEU A 676 -12.19 14.43 -14.66
C LEU A 676 -12.05 13.99 -16.12
N ASN A 677 -13.05 14.25 -16.97
CA ASN A 677 -13.03 13.88 -18.38
C ASN A 677 -12.00 14.72 -19.15
N THR A 678 -11.80 15.98 -18.76
CA THR A 678 -10.70 16.83 -19.30
C THR A 678 -9.33 16.28 -18.90
N GLY A 679 -9.23 15.68 -17.71
CA GLY A 679 -8.06 14.97 -17.21
C GLY A 679 -7.41 15.69 -16.03
N LEU A 680 -6.99 14.88 -15.06
CA LEU A 680 -6.40 15.33 -13.80
C LEU A 680 -5.18 14.47 -13.46
N ALA A 681 -4.17 15.09 -12.86
CA ALA A 681 -3.05 14.37 -12.25
C ALA A 681 -3.40 13.81 -10.87
N ALA A 682 -4.08 14.63 -10.06
CA ALA A 682 -4.45 14.27 -8.71
C ALA A 682 -5.83 14.81 -8.32
N ILE A 683 -6.52 14.03 -7.49
CA ILE A 683 -7.68 14.46 -6.72
C ILE A 683 -7.29 14.35 -5.25
N THR A 684 -7.32 15.47 -4.53
CA THR A 684 -7.03 15.49 -3.09
C THR A 684 -8.27 15.89 -2.32
N TYR A 685 -8.66 15.01 -1.40
CA TYR A 685 -9.78 15.21 -0.49
C TYR A 685 -9.25 15.45 0.93
N PHE A 686 -9.86 16.40 1.65
CA PHE A 686 -9.66 16.59 3.08
C PHE A 686 -10.99 16.84 3.77
N GLY A 687 -11.36 15.96 4.71
CA GLY A 687 -12.62 16.03 5.41
C GLY A 687 -13.04 14.74 6.11
N HIS A 688 -14.30 14.65 6.50
CA HIS A 688 -14.87 13.44 7.09
C HIS A 688 -15.20 12.38 6.02
N GLY A 689 -14.68 11.17 6.19
CA GLY A 689 -14.84 10.06 5.25
C GLY A 689 -15.27 8.77 5.94
N ALA A 690 -15.77 7.85 5.12
CA ALA A 690 -16.05 6.46 5.45
C ALA A 690 -15.56 5.55 4.31
N LEU A 691 -15.90 4.25 4.35
CA LEU A 691 -15.53 3.29 3.30
C LEU A 691 -16.14 3.62 1.93
N ASP A 692 -17.36 4.17 1.92
CA ASP A 692 -18.20 4.31 0.73
C ASP A 692 -18.82 5.70 0.54
N TYR A 693 -18.65 6.64 1.49
CA TYR A 693 -19.14 8.02 1.35
C TYR A 693 -18.21 9.07 1.95
N PHE A 694 -18.35 10.31 1.48
CA PHE A 694 -17.59 11.47 1.94
C PHE A 694 -18.49 12.69 2.13
N ASN A 695 -18.09 13.66 2.96
CA ASN A 695 -18.88 14.88 3.15
C ASN A 695 -19.11 15.67 1.84
N LEU A 696 -18.11 15.70 0.97
CA LEU A 696 -18.24 16.22 -0.40
C LEU A 696 -18.00 15.04 -1.35
N ASP A 697 -19.09 14.45 -1.81
CA ASP A 697 -19.11 13.12 -2.41
C ASP A 697 -19.14 13.20 -3.94
N ILE A 698 -18.18 12.55 -4.61
CA ILE A 698 -18.11 12.52 -6.08
C ILE A 698 -18.88 11.36 -6.72
N GLY A 699 -19.59 10.58 -5.92
CA GLY A 699 -20.50 9.53 -6.35
C GLY A 699 -19.81 8.23 -6.77
N ASN A 700 -20.65 7.27 -7.17
CA ASN A 700 -20.23 5.97 -7.63
C ASN A 700 -19.68 6.04 -9.06
N ILE A 701 -18.43 5.61 -9.26
CA ILE A 701 -17.78 5.56 -10.58
C ILE A 701 -18.52 4.69 -11.59
N ASP A 702 -19.25 3.68 -11.12
CA ASP A 702 -19.98 2.73 -11.97
C ASP A 702 -21.39 3.20 -12.35
N ASP A 703 -21.91 4.24 -11.70
CA ASP A 703 -23.17 4.85 -12.08
C ASP A 703 -22.98 5.72 -13.33
N ALA A 704 -23.59 5.30 -14.44
CA ALA A 704 -23.50 5.99 -15.72
C ALA A 704 -24.07 7.43 -15.68
N SER A 705 -25.01 7.72 -14.77
CA SER A 705 -25.60 9.06 -14.62
C SER A 705 -24.59 10.11 -14.15
N ASN A 706 -23.49 9.68 -13.52
CA ASN A 706 -22.40 10.58 -13.13
C ASN A 706 -21.55 11.07 -14.31
N GLY A 707 -21.60 10.42 -15.48
CA GLY A 707 -20.96 10.92 -16.71
C GLY A 707 -19.43 10.79 -16.77
N TYR A 708 -18.81 9.94 -15.94
CA TYR A 708 -17.36 9.73 -15.92
C TYR A 708 -16.87 8.89 -17.12
N GLN A 709 -15.98 9.48 -17.94
CA GLN A 709 -15.48 8.96 -19.22
C GLN A 709 -13.98 9.30 -19.43
N ASN A 710 -13.17 9.20 -18.38
CA ASN A 710 -11.77 9.63 -18.38
C ASN A 710 -10.77 8.57 -18.88
N VAL A 711 -11.09 7.92 -20.00
CA VAL A 711 -10.23 6.89 -20.61
C VAL A 711 -8.84 7.47 -20.90
N GLY A 712 -7.79 6.79 -20.42
CA GLY A 712 -6.41 7.25 -20.56
C GLY A 712 -5.99 8.44 -19.70
N ARG A 713 -6.89 8.99 -18.87
CA ARG A 713 -6.69 10.19 -18.04
C ARG A 713 -7.00 9.90 -16.58
N TYR A 714 -6.21 9.01 -16.00
CA TYR A 714 -6.46 8.44 -14.67
C TYR A 714 -5.69 9.22 -13.58
N PRO A 715 -6.36 9.95 -12.67
CA PRO A 715 -5.69 10.62 -11.57
C PRO A 715 -5.24 9.65 -10.48
N VAL A 716 -4.27 10.09 -9.68
CA VAL A 716 -4.04 9.55 -8.34
C VAL A 716 -4.96 10.24 -7.34
N MET A 717 -5.49 9.49 -6.39
CA MET A 717 -6.32 9.99 -5.31
C MET A 717 -5.51 10.08 -4.02
N MET A 718 -5.62 11.20 -3.30
CA MET A 718 -5.06 11.38 -1.96
C MET A 718 -6.19 11.79 -1.02
N TYR A 719 -6.71 10.83 -0.26
CA TYR A 719 -7.92 11.03 0.54
C TYR A 719 -7.58 11.05 2.02
N ASN A 720 -7.75 12.23 2.61
CA ASN A 720 -7.48 12.50 4.02
C ASN A 720 -8.82 12.54 4.76
N GLY A 721 -9.15 11.43 5.42
CA GLY A 721 -10.36 11.22 6.20
C GLY A 721 -10.39 9.78 6.72
N CYS A 722 -11.15 9.52 7.78
CA CYS A 722 -11.19 8.21 8.42
C CYS A 722 -11.49 7.09 7.40
N ILE A 723 -10.75 5.99 7.52
CA ILE A 723 -10.97 4.66 6.88
C ILE A 723 -11.08 4.64 5.35
N ALA A 724 -10.85 5.76 4.66
CA ALA A 724 -10.97 5.88 3.21
C ALA A 724 -10.00 4.94 2.45
N GLY A 725 -8.90 4.57 3.08
CA GLY A 725 -7.88 3.67 2.54
C GLY A 725 -8.11 2.20 2.84
N ASP A 726 -9.11 1.82 3.64
CA ASP A 726 -9.27 0.42 4.02
C ASP A 726 -9.94 -0.40 2.91
N PHE A 727 -9.15 -1.28 2.28
CA PHE A 727 -9.59 -2.22 1.25
C PHE A 727 -10.01 -3.58 1.82
N ALA A 728 -9.86 -3.80 3.13
CA ALA A 728 -9.99 -5.10 3.77
C ALA A 728 -11.43 -5.47 4.17
N PHE A 729 -12.43 -4.66 3.79
CA PHE A 729 -13.85 -4.97 3.94
C PHE A 729 -14.45 -5.50 2.63
N ASN A 730 -15.63 -6.13 2.67
CA ASN A 730 -16.17 -6.85 1.51
C ASN A 730 -17.40 -6.19 0.86
N THR A 731 -17.68 -4.92 1.15
CA THR A 731 -18.66 -4.11 0.41
C THR A 731 -18.09 -3.40 -0.79
N HIS A 732 -18.97 -2.69 -1.52
CA HIS A 732 -18.55 -1.56 -2.35
C HIS A 732 -17.72 -0.61 -1.49
N ILE A 733 -16.45 -0.46 -1.85
CA ILE A 733 -15.49 0.43 -1.19
C ILE A 733 -15.11 1.45 -2.25
N PHE A 734 -15.28 2.73 -1.92
CA PHE A 734 -15.05 3.83 -2.85
C PHE A 734 -13.71 3.70 -3.58
N GLY A 735 -12.61 3.54 -2.83
CA GLY A 735 -11.27 3.47 -3.40
C GLY A 735 -11.07 2.28 -4.34
N THR A 736 -11.51 1.09 -3.93
CA THR A 736 -11.40 -0.13 -4.73
C THR A 736 -12.24 -0.05 -6.00
N SER A 737 -13.47 0.47 -5.92
CA SER A 737 -14.36 0.64 -7.08
C SER A 737 -13.75 1.59 -8.11
N TRP A 738 -13.27 2.77 -7.68
CA TRP A 738 -12.59 3.73 -8.55
C TRP A 738 -11.30 3.18 -9.18
N LEU A 739 -10.55 2.36 -8.43
CA LEU A 739 -9.32 1.73 -8.90
C LEU A 739 -9.57 0.61 -9.92
N LEU A 740 -10.59 -0.22 -9.74
CA LEU A 740 -10.83 -1.42 -10.57
C LEU A 740 -11.81 -1.20 -11.72
N ALA A 741 -12.50 -0.05 -11.76
CA ALA A 741 -13.40 0.32 -12.85
C ALA A 741 -12.68 0.25 -14.21
N PRO A 742 -13.23 -0.47 -15.20
CA PRO A 742 -12.59 -0.63 -16.50
C PRO A 742 -12.59 0.69 -17.27
N GLN A 743 -11.43 1.06 -17.81
CA GLN A 743 -11.23 2.23 -18.66
C GLN A 743 -11.61 3.60 -18.05
N LYS A 744 -11.95 3.71 -16.77
CA LYS A 744 -12.28 4.98 -16.08
C LYS A 744 -11.81 4.96 -14.62
N GLY A 745 -12.04 6.05 -13.90
CA GLY A 745 -11.72 6.16 -12.47
C GLY A 745 -10.25 6.55 -12.23
N SER A 746 -9.65 6.05 -11.15
CA SER A 746 -8.29 6.40 -10.72
C SER A 746 -7.24 5.38 -11.16
N ILE A 747 -5.96 5.74 -11.08
CA ILE A 747 -4.82 4.81 -11.27
C ILE A 747 -4.12 4.42 -9.96
N GLY A 748 -4.43 5.14 -8.87
CA GLY A 748 -3.96 4.80 -7.53
C GLY A 748 -4.64 5.64 -6.48
N MET A 749 -4.61 5.20 -5.23
CA MET A 749 -5.15 5.91 -4.08
C MET A 749 -4.22 5.76 -2.87
N LEU A 750 -3.89 6.89 -2.25
CA LEU A 750 -3.20 6.97 -0.97
C LEU A 750 -4.19 7.48 0.07
N ALA A 751 -4.46 6.68 1.10
CA ALA A 751 -5.42 7.04 2.13
C ALA A 751 -5.21 6.25 3.42
N GLN A 752 -5.67 6.81 4.54
CA GLN A 752 -5.59 6.18 5.86
C GLN A 752 -6.62 5.05 6.00
N ALA A 753 -6.19 3.90 6.50
CA ALA A 753 -7.06 2.71 6.63
C ALA A 753 -7.81 2.63 7.96
N CYS A 754 -7.42 3.38 8.99
CA CYS A 754 -8.17 3.43 10.26
C CYS A 754 -8.64 4.87 10.55
N GLU A 755 -8.87 5.15 11.83
CA GLU A 755 -9.15 6.49 12.34
C GLU A 755 -8.08 7.50 11.92
N SER A 756 -8.49 8.75 11.73
CA SER A 756 -7.59 9.78 11.23
C SER A 756 -7.90 11.11 11.91
N TYR A 757 -6.85 11.89 12.17
CA TYR A 757 -6.98 13.17 12.84
C TYR A 757 -6.34 14.28 12.01
N ALA A 758 -7.04 15.40 11.87
CA ALA A 758 -6.61 16.53 11.03
C ALA A 758 -5.17 17.00 11.36
N TYR A 759 -4.83 17.11 12.66
CA TYR A 759 -3.51 17.54 13.13
C TYR A 759 -2.36 16.58 12.78
N LEU A 760 -2.66 15.34 12.40
CA LEU A 760 -1.69 14.35 11.91
C LEU A 760 -1.75 14.23 10.39
N LEU A 761 -2.94 14.25 9.79
CA LEU A 761 -3.14 14.15 8.34
C LEU A 761 -2.49 15.33 7.60
N ASP A 762 -2.71 16.56 8.07
CA ASP A 762 -2.20 17.76 7.41
C ASP A 762 -0.67 17.75 7.22
N PRO A 763 0.15 17.57 8.27
CA PRO A 763 1.60 17.58 8.09
C PRO A 763 2.14 16.44 7.22
N VAL A 764 1.47 15.28 7.17
CA VAL A 764 1.83 14.17 6.24
C VAL A 764 1.51 14.56 4.81
N GLN A 765 0.29 15.08 4.57
CA GLN A 765 -0.19 15.42 3.23
C GLN A 765 0.55 16.63 2.65
N ASP A 766 0.84 17.65 3.47
CA ASP A 766 1.65 18.80 3.06
C ASP A 766 3.06 18.35 2.65
N LYS A 767 3.65 17.43 3.42
CA LYS A 767 4.97 16.88 3.10
C LYS A 767 4.94 16.03 1.83
N MET A 768 3.88 15.26 1.60
CA MET A 768 3.69 14.56 0.33
C MET A 768 3.65 15.55 -0.85
N TYR A 769 2.92 16.67 -0.74
CA TYR A 769 2.89 17.70 -1.78
C TYR A 769 4.24 18.37 -2.00
N GLU A 770 4.97 18.67 -0.93
CA GLU A 770 6.32 19.22 -1.00
C GLU A 770 7.25 18.29 -1.79
N LEU A 771 7.30 17.00 -1.44
CA LEU A 771 8.19 16.05 -2.08
C LEU A 771 7.76 15.75 -3.53
N LEU A 772 6.45 15.61 -3.79
CA LEU A 772 5.94 15.27 -5.13
C LEU A 772 6.01 16.41 -6.13
N PHE A 773 5.97 17.68 -5.70
CA PHE A 773 5.82 18.83 -6.60
C PHE A 773 6.88 19.92 -6.43
N ASN A 774 7.67 19.91 -5.34
CA ASN A 774 8.61 20.99 -5.02
C ASN A 774 10.04 20.52 -4.82
N ASP A 775 10.26 19.29 -4.37
CA ASP A 775 11.58 18.75 -4.13
C ASP A 775 12.16 18.11 -5.39
N ALA A 776 13.28 18.64 -5.89
CA ALA A 776 13.90 18.17 -7.12
C ALA A 776 14.45 16.75 -7.05
N ALA A 777 14.77 16.22 -5.86
CA ALA A 777 15.25 14.86 -5.67
C ALA A 777 14.10 13.83 -5.71
N TRP A 778 12.91 14.25 -5.30
CA TRP A 778 11.72 13.39 -5.20
C TRP A 778 10.71 13.58 -6.33
N PHE A 779 10.79 14.68 -7.08
CA PHE A 779 9.95 14.94 -8.26
C PHE A 779 10.09 13.82 -9.30
N GLY A 780 9.00 13.11 -9.55
CA GLY A 780 8.94 11.98 -10.50
C GLY A 780 9.35 10.63 -9.92
N GLN A 781 9.68 10.55 -8.63
CA GLN A 781 9.83 9.26 -7.95
C GLN A 781 8.46 8.58 -7.76
N PRO A 782 8.43 7.24 -7.60
CA PRO A 782 7.19 6.52 -7.33
C PRO A 782 6.50 7.02 -6.06
N VAL A 783 5.17 7.05 -6.06
CA VAL A 783 4.38 7.60 -4.94
C VAL A 783 4.69 6.89 -3.62
N THR A 784 4.89 5.57 -3.65
CA THR A 784 5.24 4.76 -2.48
C THR A 784 6.61 5.13 -1.89
N GLN A 785 7.62 5.38 -2.71
CA GLN A 785 8.94 5.80 -2.24
C GLN A 785 8.91 7.20 -1.63
N VAL A 786 8.12 8.10 -2.23
CA VAL A 786 7.91 9.43 -1.66
C VAL A 786 7.23 9.31 -0.29
N TYR A 787 6.24 8.43 -0.15
CA TYR A 787 5.60 8.17 1.15
C TYR A 787 6.57 7.58 2.18
N ASP A 788 7.43 6.64 1.80
CA ASP A 788 8.48 6.11 2.69
C ASP A 788 9.41 7.22 3.21
N GLU A 789 9.74 8.20 2.37
CA GLU A 789 10.49 9.39 2.80
C GLU A 789 9.69 10.29 3.75
N VAL A 790 8.37 10.45 3.50
CA VAL A 790 7.50 11.15 4.45
C VAL A 790 7.52 10.44 5.80
N VAL A 791 7.34 9.12 5.84
CA VAL A 791 7.40 8.34 7.08
C VAL A 791 8.76 8.52 7.77
N ARG A 792 9.87 8.45 7.03
CA ARG A 792 11.23 8.64 7.56
C ARG A 792 11.38 10.00 8.25
N GLN A 793 10.82 11.06 7.68
CA GLN A 793 10.91 12.42 8.24
C GLN A 793 9.87 12.69 9.34
N MET A 794 8.68 12.08 9.27
CA MET A 794 7.59 12.33 10.22
C MET A 794 7.72 11.51 11.50
N GLN A 795 8.19 10.26 11.43
CA GLN A 795 8.23 9.34 12.58
C GLN A 795 9.06 9.85 13.77
N THR A 796 9.99 10.79 13.53
CA THR A 796 10.82 11.38 14.60
C THR A 796 10.16 12.59 15.27
N ARG A 797 9.06 13.13 14.74
CA ARG A 797 8.34 14.27 15.31
C ARG A 797 7.47 13.79 16.48
N ALA A 798 7.38 14.60 17.53
CA ALA A 798 6.66 14.24 18.77
C ALA A 798 5.19 13.80 18.54
N ALA A 799 4.47 14.47 17.63
CA ALA A 799 3.08 14.13 17.29
C ALA A 799 2.93 12.69 16.73
N PHE A 800 3.96 12.16 16.08
CA PHE A 800 3.95 10.83 15.46
C PHE A 800 4.54 9.72 16.34
N GLN A 801 4.96 10.05 17.57
CA GLN A 801 5.43 9.07 18.55
C GLN A 801 4.29 8.49 19.41
N SER A 802 3.09 9.11 19.38
CA SER A 802 1.87 8.58 20.00
C SER A 802 1.34 7.35 19.25
N THR A 803 0.48 6.55 19.88
CA THR A 803 -0.18 5.40 19.24
C THR A 803 -0.85 5.79 17.92
N VAL A 804 -1.70 6.82 17.94
CA VAL A 804 -2.42 7.31 16.75
C VAL A 804 -1.48 7.86 15.67
N GLY A 805 -0.33 8.41 16.07
CA GLY A 805 0.70 8.85 15.14
C GLY A 805 1.44 7.70 14.46
N GLN A 806 1.79 6.66 15.22
CA GLN A 806 2.43 5.43 14.70
C GLN A 806 1.49 4.68 13.76
N GLU A 807 0.22 4.58 14.15
CA GLU A 807 -0.87 4.03 13.36
C GLU A 807 -1.00 4.75 12.02
N GLN A 808 -1.06 6.10 12.04
CA GLN A 808 -1.18 6.86 10.81
C GLN A 808 -0.06 6.59 9.81
N LEU A 809 1.20 6.58 10.28
CA LEU A 809 2.35 6.39 9.40
C LEU A 809 2.43 4.98 8.81
N LEU A 810 1.99 3.95 9.54
CA LEU A 810 2.01 2.58 9.03
C LEU A 810 0.78 2.26 8.19
N SER A 811 -0.38 2.82 8.52
CA SER A 811 -1.68 2.41 7.98
C SER A 811 -2.26 3.40 6.97
N THR A 812 -1.46 4.36 6.49
CA THR A 812 -1.74 5.00 5.20
C THR A 812 -1.33 4.04 4.11
N THR A 813 -2.31 3.51 3.38
CA THR A 813 -2.07 2.47 2.38
C THR A 813 -2.06 3.04 0.97
N TRP A 814 -1.22 2.45 0.12
CA TRP A 814 -1.21 2.71 -1.31
C TRP A 814 -1.95 1.60 -2.06
N GLN A 815 -3.15 1.92 -2.55
CA GLN A 815 -3.90 1.05 -3.47
C GLN A 815 -3.49 1.40 -4.90
N GLY A 816 -2.72 0.53 -5.55
CA GLY A 816 -2.17 0.72 -6.88
C GLY A 816 -0.84 -0.01 -7.05
N ASP A 817 -0.22 0.15 -8.21
CA ASP A 817 1.11 -0.39 -8.48
C ASP A 817 2.18 0.37 -7.67
N PRO A 818 3.09 -0.33 -6.98
CA PRO A 818 4.10 0.31 -6.13
C PRO A 818 5.13 1.16 -6.88
N ALA A 819 5.35 0.92 -8.17
CA ALA A 819 6.27 1.69 -9.01
C ALA A 819 5.59 2.84 -9.77
N LEU A 820 4.30 3.10 -9.52
CA LEU A 820 3.56 4.16 -10.22
C LEU A 820 4.20 5.53 -9.95
N ARG A 821 4.45 6.27 -11.05
CA ARG A 821 4.98 7.64 -11.04
C ARG A 821 3.94 8.64 -11.53
N LEU A 822 3.98 9.84 -10.97
CA LEU A 822 3.27 10.99 -11.50
C LEU A 822 4.04 11.62 -12.66
N TYR A 823 3.37 12.47 -13.43
CA TYR A 823 3.97 13.24 -14.50
C TYR A 823 5.03 14.20 -13.96
N ALA A 824 6.27 13.99 -14.39
CA ALA A 824 7.43 14.76 -13.96
C ALA A 824 8.48 14.77 -15.08
N PRO A 825 8.34 15.67 -16.07
CA PRO A 825 9.34 15.83 -17.11
C PRO A 825 10.73 16.10 -16.50
N ALA A 826 11.78 15.52 -17.07
CA ALA A 826 13.12 15.68 -16.52
C ALA A 826 13.66 17.12 -16.69
N LYS A 827 13.21 17.81 -17.76
CA LYS A 827 13.73 19.08 -18.26
C LYS A 827 12.61 20.07 -18.62
N PRO A 828 12.91 21.39 -18.69
CA PRO A 828 12.02 22.40 -19.28
C PRO A 828 11.91 22.24 -20.81
N ASP A 829 10.99 23.02 -21.41
CA ASP A 829 10.80 23.14 -22.86
C ASP A 829 10.25 24.54 -23.19
N PHE A 830 11.08 25.46 -23.69
CA PHE A 830 10.76 26.87 -23.90
C PHE A 830 10.26 27.13 -25.31
N ILE A 831 8.95 27.14 -25.47
CA ILE A 831 8.32 27.31 -26.77
C ILE A 831 8.09 28.79 -27.07
N ALA A 832 8.61 29.24 -28.21
CA ALA A 832 8.26 30.52 -28.83
C ALA A 832 7.26 30.30 -29.97
N SER A 833 6.29 31.22 -30.13
CA SER A 833 5.35 31.16 -31.25
C SER A 833 5.15 32.53 -31.88
N ASN A 834 5.09 32.57 -33.21
CA ASN A 834 4.80 33.80 -33.95
C ASN A 834 3.46 34.42 -33.51
N ALA A 835 2.48 33.60 -33.11
CA ALA A 835 1.17 34.05 -32.64
C ALA A 835 1.21 34.75 -31.28
N THR A 836 2.27 34.53 -30.49
CA THR A 836 2.43 35.08 -29.13
C THR A 836 3.46 36.21 -29.07
N VAL A 837 4.10 36.53 -30.20
CA VAL A 837 4.97 37.69 -30.34
C VAL A 837 4.17 38.86 -30.92
N SER A 838 4.15 40.00 -30.22
CA SER A 838 3.39 41.18 -30.65
C SER A 838 4.09 42.48 -30.29
N LEU A 839 3.82 43.54 -31.04
CA LEU A 839 4.21 44.91 -30.66
C LEU A 839 3.04 45.62 -30.00
N VAL A 840 3.31 46.39 -28.97
CA VAL A 840 2.35 47.31 -28.36
C VAL A 840 2.98 48.70 -28.19
N PRO A 841 2.17 49.79 -28.21
CA PRO A 841 2.66 51.11 -27.89
C PRO A 841 3.32 51.15 -26.51
N ALA A 842 4.33 52.00 -26.31
CA ALA A 842 4.88 52.25 -24.98
C ALA A 842 3.81 52.84 -24.04
N ALA A 843 4.04 52.72 -22.73
CA ALA A 843 3.12 53.24 -21.73
C ALA A 843 2.83 54.74 -21.97
N GLY A 844 1.56 55.10 -22.09
CA GLY A 844 1.11 56.47 -22.39
C GLY A 844 0.94 56.81 -23.88
N ALA A 845 1.35 55.92 -24.81
CA ALA A 845 1.11 56.09 -26.24
C ALA A 845 -0.15 55.32 -26.70
N SER A 846 -0.87 55.87 -27.67
CA SER A 846 -2.06 55.26 -28.27
C SER A 846 -1.75 54.43 -29.52
N ALA A 847 -0.60 54.64 -30.16
CA ALA A 847 -0.18 53.95 -31.38
C ALA A 847 1.34 53.70 -31.40
N ILE A 848 1.75 52.69 -32.16
CA ILE A 848 3.17 52.44 -32.48
C ILE A 848 3.51 53.35 -33.65
N THR A 849 4.52 54.21 -33.50
CA THR A 849 4.95 55.11 -34.58
C THR A 849 6.45 54.94 -34.87
N PRO A 850 6.92 55.36 -36.06
CA PRO A 850 8.34 55.30 -36.41
C PRO A 850 9.26 56.18 -35.55
N THR A 851 8.70 57.02 -34.68
CA THR A 851 9.45 58.05 -33.92
C THR A 851 9.36 57.87 -32.40
N THR A 852 8.51 56.98 -31.90
CA THR A 852 8.34 56.74 -30.46
C THR A 852 8.85 55.35 -30.05
N PRO A 853 9.26 55.18 -28.78
CA PRO A 853 9.52 53.86 -28.21
C PRO A 853 8.25 52.98 -28.23
N PHE A 854 8.46 51.67 -28.32
CA PHE A 854 7.39 50.67 -28.28
C PHE A 854 7.86 49.43 -27.52
N VAL A 855 6.94 48.53 -27.20
CA VAL A 855 7.25 47.31 -26.45
C VAL A 855 7.01 46.10 -27.32
N LEU A 856 8.03 45.26 -27.48
CA LEU A 856 7.89 43.91 -28.00
C LEU A 856 7.49 42.99 -26.85
N ARG A 857 6.31 42.37 -26.96
CA ARG A 857 5.82 41.31 -26.08
C ARG A 857 6.23 39.97 -26.67
N VAL A 858 6.96 39.19 -25.90
CA VAL A 858 7.42 37.85 -26.23
C VAL A 858 6.69 36.87 -25.35
N GLY A 859 5.64 36.22 -25.88
CA GLY A 859 4.96 35.14 -25.18
C GLY A 859 5.77 33.84 -25.28
N VAL A 860 6.08 33.27 -24.12
CA VAL A 860 6.84 32.03 -23.91
C VAL A 860 5.95 31.00 -23.22
N SER A 861 5.96 29.76 -23.68
CA SER A 861 5.29 28.64 -23.02
C SER A 861 6.32 27.61 -22.55
N ASN A 862 6.18 27.12 -21.32
CA ASN A 862 6.91 25.97 -20.79
C ASN A 862 5.93 24.88 -20.32
N PRO A 863 5.49 23.98 -21.21
CA PRO A 863 4.57 22.90 -20.87
C PRO A 863 5.23 21.80 -20.02
N ALA A 864 6.55 21.81 -19.82
CA ALA A 864 7.31 20.76 -19.16
C ALA A 864 7.72 21.13 -17.71
N ARG A 865 8.90 20.73 -17.24
CA ARG A 865 9.37 21.05 -15.88
C ARG A 865 9.75 22.53 -15.80
N ILE A 866 9.41 23.19 -14.70
CA ILE A 866 9.94 24.52 -14.42
C ILE A 866 11.18 24.39 -13.52
N THR A 867 12.24 25.11 -13.85
CA THR A 867 13.49 25.14 -13.07
C THR A 867 13.77 26.55 -12.55
N THR A 868 14.84 26.69 -11.78
CA THR A 868 15.34 27.99 -11.31
C THR A 868 16.32 28.65 -12.27
N ASP A 869 16.67 27.98 -13.37
CA ASP A 869 17.63 28.49 -14.35
C ASP A 869 17.04 29.73 -15.05
N PRO A 870 17.84 30.75 -15.37
CA PRO A 870 17.36 31.89 -16.13
C PRO A 870 17.15 31.54 -17.61
N VAL A 871 16.19 32.20 -18.27
CA VAL A 871 16.00 32.17 -19.73
C VAL A 871 16.65 33.39 -20.34
N GLU A 872 17.64 33.19 -21.21
CA GLU A 872 18.24 34.26 -22.00
C GLU A 872 17.50 34.41 -23.32
N ILE A 873 16.85 35.56 -23.53
CA ILE A 873 16.08 35.82 -24.74
C ILE A 873 16.87 36.78 -25.61
N ARG A 874 17.15 36.37 -26.86
CA ARG A 874 17.75 37.21 -27.90
C ARG A 874 16.68 37.67 -28.88
N VAL A 875 16.65 38.97 -29.13
CA VAL A 875 15.80 39.60 -30.15
C VAL A 875 16.72 40.18 -31.21
N THR A 876 16.66 39.63 -32.42
CA THR A 876 17.35 40.18 -33.60
C THR A 876 16.34 40.90 -34.47
N ARG A 877 16.45 42.23 -34.55
CA ARG A 877 15.64 43.08 -35.42
C ARG A 877 16.41 43.35 -36.73
N THR A 878 15.89 42.84 -37.83
CA THR A 878 16.40 43.11 -39.19
C THR A 878 15.49 44.10 -39.91
N TYR A 879 16.09 45.01 -40.66
CA TYR A 879 15.38 46.05 -41.43
C TYR A 879 15.27 45.64 -42.91
N ARG A 880 14.49 46.41 -43.69
CA ARG A 880 14.28 46.17 -45.13
C ARG A 880 15.58 45.82 -45.88
N PRO A 881 15.59 44.76 -46.72
CA PRO A 881 16.75 44.42 -47.53
C PRO A 881 17.17 45.59 -48.43
N GLY A 882 18.48 45.88 -48.50
CA GLY A 882 19.03 46.97 -49.32
C GLY A 882 19.02 48.37 -48.69
N GLY A 883 18.46 48.54 -47.48
CA GLY A 883 18.43 49.83 -46.77
C GLY A 883 19.73 50.27 -46.07
N GLY A 884 20.81 49.48 -46.15
CA GLY A 884 22.13 49.81 -45.60
C GLY A 884 22.27 49.75 -44.06
N ARG A 885 21.18 49.46 -43.33
CA ARG A 885 21.18 49.38 -41.87
C ARG A 885 21.51 47.98 -41.35
N ALA A 886 22.47 47.90 -40.42
CA ALA A 886 22.82 46.65 -39.73
C ALA A 886 21.69 46.16 -38.82
N ALA A 887 21.60 44.84 -38.61
CA ALA A 887 20.66 44.26 -37.67
C ALA A 887 20.95 44.74 -36.24
N GLU A 888 19.88 44.99 -35.49
CA GLU A 888 19.95 45.31 -34.06
C GLU A 888 19.76 44.02 -33.26
N VAL A 889 20.66 43.72 -32.33
CA VAL A 889 20.59 42.54 -31.47
C VAL A 889 20.46 42.98 -30.03
N LEU A 890 19.38 42.56 -29.37
CA LEU A 890 19.18 42.76 -27.95
C LEU A 890 19.16 41.41 -27.24
N THR A 891 19.83 41.32 -26.10
CA THR A 891 19.79 40.13 -25.25
C THR A 891 19.39 40.55 -23.85
N GLN A 892 18.42 39.86 -23.27
CA GLN A 892 18.02 40.07 -21.90
C GLN A 892 17.80 38.74 -21.20
N THR A 893 18.29 38.64 -19.97
CA THR A 893 18.14 37.48 -19.12
C THR A 893 16.94 37.68 -18.21
N PHE A 894 16.02 36.70 -18.20
CA PHE A 894 14.87 36.68 -17.33
C PHE A 894 14.93 35.47 -16.42
N ARG A 895 14.35 35.58 -15.22
CA ARG A 895 13.99 34.39 -14.45
C ARG A 895 12.84 33.66 -15.16
N GLN A 896 12.87 32.33 -15.18
CA GLN A 896 11.69 31.53 -15.55
C GLN A 896 10.46 31.95 -14.72
N ALA A 897 9.33 32.07 -15.40
CA ALA A 897 8.04 32.22 -14.74
C ALA A 897 7.62 30.90 -14.08
N TRP A 898 6.92 30.99 -12.95
CA TRP A 898 6.26 29.83 -12.36
C TRP A 898 5.00 29.40 -13.10
N ALA A 899 4.49 30.25 -13.98
CA ALA A 899 3.38 29.90 -14.85
C ALA A 899 3.89 29.18 -16.10
N ARG A 900 3.09 28.24 -16.60
CA ARG A 900 3.32 27.60 -17.90
C ARG A 900 3.56 28.66 -19.00
N ASP A 901 2.63 29.60 -19.13
CA ASP A 901 2.73 30.66 -20.13
C ASP A 901 3.08 31.98 -19.46
N THR A 902 3.98 32.72 -20.07
CA THR A 902 4.38 34.04 -19.60
C THR A 902 4.70 34.96 -20.76
N THR A 903 4.65 36.27 -20.51
CA THR A 903 5.01 37.28 -21.50
C THR A 903 6.16 38.10 -20.96
N TYR A 904 7.31 38.01 -21.62
CA TYR A 904 8.45 38.89 -21.38
C TYR A 904 8.36 40.11 -22.26
N THR A 905 8.83 41.26 -21.78
CA THR A 905 8.73 42.53 -22.49
C THR A 905 10.11 43.11 -22.78
N PHE A 906 10.28 43.59 -24.01
CA PHE A 906 11.45 44.31 -24.47
C PHE A 906 11.03 45.73 -24.85
N ALA A 907 11.58 46.73 -24.17
CA ALA A 907 11.42 48.11 -24.58
C ALA A 907 12.39 48.40 -25.73
N LEU A 908 11.85 48.82 -26.88
CA LEU A 908 12.61 49.06 -28.11
C LEU A 908 12.44 50.51 -28.53
N ASN A 909 13.54 51.11 -28.99
CA ASN A 909 13.57 52.47 -29.50
C ASN A 909 13.65 52.47 -31.03
N ASN A 910 12.98 53.42 -31.67
CA ASN A 910 13.19 53.70 -33.08
C ASN A 910 14.28 54.77 -33.24
N LEU A 911 15.52 54.33 -33.45
CA LEU A 911 16.66 55.18 -33.83
C LEU A 911 16.95 54.96 -35.32
N GLY A 912 17.42 55.95 -36.08
CA GLY A 912 17.83 55.77 -37.49
C GLY A 912 16.72 55.45 -38.51
N ASP A 913 17.07 54.93 -39.69
CA ASP A 913 16.09 54.53 -40.73
C ASP A 913 15.38 53.22 -40.33
N VAL A 914 14.14 53.32 -39.87
CA VAL A 914 13.31 52.18 -39.46
C VAL A 914 12.21 51.85 -40.48
N TYR A 915 12.10 52.58 -41.59
CA TYR A 915 10.96 52.48 -42.50
C TYR A 915 10.98 51.19 -43.34
N GLY A 916 9.80 50.68 -43.68
CA GLY A 916 9.60 49.39 -44.35
C GLY A 916 9.48 48.23 -43.36
N ASP A 917 9.64 47.01 -43.87
CA ASP A 917 9.49 45.79 -43.07
C ASP A 917 10.62 45.67 -42.04
N ASN A 918 10.21 45.53 -40.77
CA ASN A 918 11.10 45.21 -39.66
C ASN A 918 10.73 43.82 -39.17
N THR A 919 11.68 42.91 -39.22
CA THR A 919 11.49 41.53 -38.76
C THR A 919 12.20 41.35 -37.43
N PHE A 920 11.45 40.94 -36.41
CA PHE A 920 11.92 40.66 -35.06
C PHE A 920 11.98 39.14 -34.90
N LYS A 921 13.19 38.58 -34.97
CA LYS A 921 13.46 37.17 -34.64
C LYS A 921 13.73 37.06 -33.14
N VAL A 922 12.88 36.34 -32.44
CA VAL A 922 13.03 36.00 -31.02
C VAL A 922 13.62 34.60 -30.93
N GLU A 923 14.64 34.45 -30.09
CA GLU A 923 15.26 33.17 -29.77
C GLU A 923 15.33 33.04 -28.24
N LEU A 924 14.64 32.04 -27.70
CA LEU A 924 14.67 31.68 -26.28
C LEU A 924 15.87 30.77 -26.02
N ASP A 925 16.51 30.95 -24.86
CA ASP A 925 17.77 30.29 -24.50
C ASP A 925 18.74 30.18 -25.69
N TYR A 926 18.99 31.28 -26.38
CA TYR A 926 19.69 31.26 -27.68
C TYR A 926 21.11 30.67 -27.66
N ALA A 927 21.68 30.51 -26.46
CA ALA A 927 23.01 29.95 -26.20
C ALA A 927 22.94 28.48 -25.72
N ASN A 928 21.75 27.89 -25.64
CA ASN A 928 21.44 26.54 -25.15
C ASN A 928 22.11 26.26 -23.79
N LYS A 929 21.94 27.19 -22.84
CA LYS A 929 22.51 27.07 -21.48
C LYS A 929 21.67 26.17 -20.60
N VAL A 930 20.37 26.11 -20.83
CA VAL A 930 19.42 25.26 -20.13
C VAL A 930 19.13 24.06 -21.01
N ALA A 931 19.37 22.86 -20.50
CA ALA A 931 19.07 21.66 -21.29
C ALA A 931 17.56 21.45 -21.37
N GLU A 932 17.01 21.41 -22.58
CA GLU A 932 15.57 21.33 -22.82
C GLU A 932 15.13 19.94 -23.31
N LEU A 933 13.81 19.72 -23.38
CA LEU A 933 13.24 18.56 -24.06
C LEU A 933 13.34 18.70 -25.58
N ASP A 934 13.14 19.91 -26.11
CA ASP A 934 13.25 20.22 -27.54
C ASP A 934 13.84 21.63 -27.74
N GLU A 935 15.06 21.69 -28.25
CA GLU A 935 15.78 22.95 -28.51
C GLU A 935 15.34 23.62 -29.83
N THR A 936 14.48 22.96 -30.61
CA THR A 936 14.12 23.42 -31.98
C THR A 936 12.90 24.32 -32.01
N ASN A 937 12.16 24.42 -30.91
CA ASN A 937 10.91 25.18 -30.80
C ASN A 937 11.10 26.56 -30.11
N ASN A 938 12.35 26.97 -29.90
CA ASN A 938 12.74 28.19 -29.19
C ASN A 938 12.70 29.48 -30.03
N THR A 939 12.26 29.43 -31.29
CA THR A 939 12.32 30.57 -32.21
C THR A 939 10.95 31.03 -32.67
N ALA A 940 10.71 32.35 -32.61
CA ALA A 940 9.55 32.99 -33.20
C ALA A 940 9.95 34.23 -34.02
N THR A 941 9.11 34.63 -34.96
CA THR A 941 9.34 35.79 -35.81
C THR A 941 8.07 36.61 -35.97
N LEU A 942 8.21 37.93 -35.86
CA LEU A 942 7.18 38.91 -36.14
C LEU A 942 7.70 39.92 -37.17
N THR A 943 6.93 40.22 -38.21
CA THR A 943 7.25 41.33 -39.13
C THR A 943 6.25 42.46 -38.91
N TYR A 944 6.77 43.68 -38.78
CA TYR A 944 5.98 44.90 -38.65
C TYR A 944 6.52 45.96 -39.61
N SER A 945 5.65 46.54 -40.42
CA SER A 945 6.03 47.53 -41.42
C SER A 945 5.86 48.94 -40.86
N PHE A 946 6.96 49.67 -40.66
CA PHE A 946 6.90 51.09 -40.31
C PHE A 946 6.73 51.90 -41.59
N LEU A 947 5.56 52.51 -41.76
CA LEU A 947 5.31 53.37 -42.91
C LEU A 947 6.08 54.69 -42.77
N LYS A 948 6.71 55.12 -43.86
CA LYS A 948 7.26 56.47 -43.97
C LYS A 948 6.11 57.44 -44.20
N GLY A 949 6.11 58.57 -43.50
CA GLY A 949 5.15 59.65 -43.75
C GLY A 949 5.18 59.99 -45.24
N GLY A 950 4.06 59.83 -45.93
CA GLY A 950 4.02 59.74 -47.39
C GLY A 950 2.61 59.41 -47.87
N ILE A 951 2.46 59.25 -49.18
CA ILE A 951 1.17 58.99 -49.82
C ILE A 951 1.24 57.67 -50.57
N THR A 952 0.20 56.85 -50.45
CA THR A 952 0.01 55.64 -51.25
C THR A 952 -1.10 55.87 -52.27
N LEU A 953 -0.86 55.53 -53.53
CA LEU A 953 -1.87 55.61 -54.60
C LEU A 953 -2.84 54.44 -54.47
N VAL A 954 -4.14 54.72 -54.34
CA VAL A 954 -5.17 53.70 -54.10
C VAL A 954 -5.85 53.29 -55.40
N THR A 955 -6.30 54.27 -56.19
CA THR A 955 -6.88 54.00 -57.50
C THR A 955 -6.79 55.26 -58.37
N PRO A 956 -6.56 55.16 -59.68
CA PRO A 956 -6.21 53.96 -60.43
C PRO A 956 -4.80 53.48 -60.07
N THR A 957 -4.64 52.16 -59.90
CA THR A 957 -3.31 51.57 -59.70
C THR A 957 -2.48 51.65 -60.98
N GLU A 958 -1.17 51.48 -60.87
CA GLU A 958 -0.26 51.45 -62.03
C GLU A 958 -0.75 50.47 -63.10
N PHE A 959 -0.82 50.93 -64.35
CA PHE A 959 -1.28 50.22 -65.54
C PHE A 959 -2.78 49.82 -65.55
N ALA A 960 -3.61 50.43 -64.70
CA ALA A 960 -5.05 50.18 -64.72
C ALA A 960 -5.71 50.57 -66.06
N ILE A 961 -6.81 49.89 -66.44
CA ILE A 961 -7.64 50.23 -67.61
C ILE A 961 -8.98 50.77 -67.09
N ILE A 962 -9.36 51.98 -67.52
CA ILE A 962 -10.53 52.70 -67.02
C ILE A 962 -11.48 53.01 -68.19
N ASN A 963 -12.75 52.64 -68.02
CA ASN A 963 -13.79 52.79 -69.05
C ASN A 963 -14.52 54.15 -69.01
N THR A 964 -13.95 55.17 -68.36
CA THR A 964 -14.54 56.51 -68.23
C THR A 964 -13.49 57.58 -68.45
N ASN A 965 -13.87 58.65 -69.14
CA ASN A 965 -13.03 59.85 -69.29
C ASN A 965 -13.05 60.76 -68.06
N ARG A 966 -13.70 60.35 -66.96
CA ARG A 966 -13.70 61.05 -65.66
C ARG A 966 -13.24 60.11 -64.53
N PRO A 967 -11.98 59.65 -64.56
CA PRO A 967 -11.46 58.74 -63.55
C PRO A 967 -11.43 59.40 -62.17
N GLN A 968 -11.69 58.64 -61.12
CA GLN A 968 -11.50 59.09 -59.76
C GLN A 968 -10.10 58.72 -59.29
N LEU A 969 -9.27 59.71 -59.00
CA LEU A 969 -7.91 59.53 -58.50
C LEU A 969 -7.96 59.59 -56.97
N VAL A 970 -7.59 58.51 -56.30
CA VAL A 970 -7.69 58.35 -54.84
C VAL A 970 -6.32 58.01 -54.29
N ALA A 971 -5.91 58.72 -53.26
CA ALA A 971 -4.67 58.48 -52.54
C ALA A 971 -4.91 58.46 -51.04
N GLN A 972 -4.08 57.70 -50.33
CA GLN A 972 -4.15 57.53 -48.89
C GLN A 972 -2.88 58.05 -48.24
N ASN A 973 -3.02 58.84 -47.18
CA ASN A 973 -1.92 59.20 -46.30
C ASN A 973 -1.48 57.96 -45.50
N ASN A 974 -0.18 57.70 -45.47
CA ASN A 974 0.41 56.60 -44.71
C ASN A 974 0.32 56.79 -43.18
N ASP A 975 -0.04 57.99 -42.71
CA ASP A 975 -0.48 58.24 -41.33
C ASP A 975 -2.02 58.16 -41.24
N ALA A 976 -2.52 57.06 -40.67
CA ALA A 976 -3.96 56.82 -40.50
C ALA A 976 -4.64 57.78 -39.51
N THR A 977 -3.86 58.50 -38.69
CA THR A 977 -4.34 59.52 -37.75
C THR A 977 -4.09 60.95 -38.23
N ALA A 978 -3.63 61.12 -39.47
CA ALA A 978 -3.31 62.42 -40.02
C ALA A 978 -4.50 63.38 -39.86
N ALA A 979 -4.23 64.56 -39.30
CA ALA A 979 -5.13 65.70 -39.38
C ALA A 979 -5.43 66.02 -40.86
N VAL A 980 -6.44 66.84 -41.11
CA VAL A 980 -6.75 67.28 -42.48
C VAL A 980 -5.51 67.99 -43.09
N ARG A 981 -5.01 67.50 -44.23
CA ARG A 981 -3.83 67.99 -44.96
C ARG A 981 -4.19 68.45 -46.37
N GLY A 982 -3.31 69.28 -46.95
CA GLY A 982 -3.35 69.68 -48.36
C GLY A 982 -2.59 68.69 -49.26
N TYR A 983 -3.19 68.32 -50.38
CA TYR A 983 -2.64 67.42 -51.39
C TYR A 983 -2.65 68.08 -52.77
N ASP A 984 -1.53 67.98 -53.49
CA ASP A 984 -1.46 68.38 -54.89
C ASP A 984 -1.65 67.14 -55.75
N PHE A 985 -2.62 67.18 -56.66
CA PHE A 985 -2.81 66.17 -57.70
C PHE A 985 -2.50 66.74 -59.07
N GLN A 986 -1.92 65.91 -59.93
CA GLN A 986 -1.75 66.18 -61.34
C GLN A 986 -2.10 64.94 -62.17
N VAL A 987 -2.66 65.15 -63.35
CA VAL A 987 -2.86 64.10 -64.37
C VAL A 987 -2.54 64.66 -65.75
N ASP A 988 -1.80 63.91 -66.55
CA ASP A 988 -1.29 64.34 -67.84
C ASP A 988 -1.13 63.15 -68.80
N THR A 989 -0.94 63.41 -70.09
CA THR A 989 -0.70 62.38 -71.12
C THR A 989 0.78 62.01 -71.28
N VAL A 990 1.68 62.69 -70.57
CA VAL A 990 3.13 62.43 -70.54
C VAL A 990 3.63 62.31 -69.10
N ALA A 991 4.57 61.40 -68.86
CA ALA A 991 5.13 61.15 -67.52
C ALA A 991 5.93 62.32 -66.94
N THR A 992 6.26 63.34 -67.76
CA THR A 992 6.96 64.56 -67.33
C THR A 992 6.03 65.66 -66.80
N PHE A 993 4.69 65.49 -66.92
CA PHE A 993 3.67 66.43 -66.44
C PHE A 993 3.84 67.87 -66.95
N ASN A 994 4.20 68.01 -68.23
CA ASN A 994 4.43 69.30 -68.89
C ASN A 994 3.74 69.38 -70.27
N SER A 995 2.77 68.51 -70.56
CA SER A 995 2.00 68.60 -71.81
C SER A 995 0.91 69.69 -71.73
N GLY A 996 0.36 70.08 -72.88
CA GLY A 996 -0.81 70.96 -72.93
C GLY A 996 -2.10 70.34 -72.39
N ALA A 997 -2.11 69.03 -72.10
CA ALA A 997 -3.26 68.30 -71.54
C ALA A 997 -3.27 68.22 -70.01
N LEU A 998 -2.23 68.71 -69.33
CA LEU A 998 -2.08 68.68 -67.86
C LEU A 998 -3.34 69.25 -67.16
N LYS A 999 -3.90 68.45 -66.26
CA LYS A 999 -4.90 68.89 -65.27
C LYS A 999 -4.27 68.79 -63.89
N GLN A 1000 -4.62 69.73 -63.02
CA GLN A 1000 -4.13 69.73 -61.66
C GLN A 1000 -5.19 70.25 -60.69
N ALA A 1001 -5.12 69.74 -59.46
CA ALA A 1001 -5.83 70.29 -58.32
C ALA A 1001 -4.82 70.42 -57.19
N LEU A 1002 -4.52 71.66 -56.83
CA LEU A 1002 -3.50 71.97 -55.84
C LEU A 1002 -4.17 72.23 -54.48
N ASN A 1003 -3.51 71.83 -53.41
CA ASN A 1003 -3.96 72.03 -52.03
C ASN A 1003 -5.38 71.50 -51.74
N LEU A 1004 -5.73 70.35 -52.30
CA LEU A 1004 -6.96 69.62 -51.96
C LEU A 1004 -6.90 69.19 -50.51
N SER A 1005 -7.91 69.56 -49.73
CA SER A 1005 -7.95 69.29 -48.29
C SER A 1005 -8.60 67.95 -48.01
N GLY A 1006 -7.93 67.05 -47.29
CA GLY A 1006 -8.48 65.73 -46.95
C GLY A 1006 -7.84 65.12 -45.70
N PRO A 1007 -8.51 64.18 -45.02
CA PRO A 1007 -7.97 63.42 -43.89
C PRO A 1007 -7.05 62.29 -44.41
N ALA A 1008 -7.17 61.07 -43.86
CA ALA A 1008 -6.34 59.93 -44.26
C ALA A 1008 -6.56 59.45 -45.71
N VAL A 1009 -7.72 59.72 -46.33
CA VAL A 1009 -7.99 59.40 -47.74
C VAL A 1009 -8.45 60.67 -48.44
N VAL A 1010 -7.84 60.96 -49.59
CA VAL A 1010 -8.18 62.09 -50.44
C VAL A 1010 -8.47 61.60 -51.86
N SER A 1011 -9.50 62.17 -52.48
CA SER A 1011 -9.85 61.84 -53.86
C SER A 1011 -10.05 63.09 -54.69
N TRP A 1012 -9.61 63.05 -55.94
CA TRP A 1012 -9.86 64.07 -56.93
C TRP A 1012 -10.41 63.44 -58.20
N GLN A 1013 -11.49 64.00 -58.73
CA GLN A 1013 -11.97 63.68 -60.06
C GLN A 1013 -11.56 64.83 -60.99
N PRO A 1014 -10.62 64.61 -61.92
CA PRO A 1014 -10.27 65.61 -62.91
C PRO A 1014 -11.46 65.95 -63.81
N PRO A 1015 -11.47 67.15 -64.44
CA PRO A 1015 -12.34 67.41 -65.59
C PRO A 1015 -12.16 66.33 -66.67
N ALA A 1016 -13.16 66.16 -67.56
CA ALA A 1016 -13.13 65.13 -68.58
C ALA A 1016 -11.79 65.09 -69.34
N LEU A 1017 -11.12 63.96 -69.25
CA LEU A 1017 -9.82 63.69 -69.84
C LEU A 1017 -10.03 63.30 -71.31
N VAL A 1018 -9.81 64.24 -72.22
CA VAL A 1018 -10.00 64.05 -73.67
C VAL A 1018 -8.64 64.06 -74.36
N GLY A 1019 -8.21 62.90 -74.82
CA GLY A 1019 -7.02 62.76 -75.66
C GLY A 1019 -7.36 62.79 -77.15
N ALA A 1020 -6.36 63.06 -78.01
CA ALA A 1020 -6.54 63.04 -79.47
C ALA A 1020 -6.99 61.68 -80.04
N ARG A 1021 -6.83 60.59 -79.26
CA ARG A 1021 -7.34 59.24 -79.53
C ARG A 1021 -7.92 58.62 -78.23
N PRO A 1022 -9.23 58.73 -77.98
CA PRO A 1022 -9.84 58.34 -76.69
C PRO A 1022 -9.62 56.88 -76.27
N ASP A 1023 -9.34 55.98 -77.22
CA ASP A 1023 -9.19 54.53 -77.00
C ASP A 1023 -7.74 54.08 -76.73
N SER A 1024 -6.74 54.95 -76.89
CA SER A 1024 -5.32 54.57 -76.96
C SER A 1024 -4.36 55.48 -76.17
N VAL A 1025 -4.88 56.41 -75.39
CA VAL A 1025 -4.07 57.39 -74.63
C VAL A 1025 -3.81 56.88 -73.23
N VAL A 1026 -2.54 56.80 -72.84
CA VAL A 1026 -2.13 56.54 -71.46
C VAL A 1026 -2.08 57.87 -70.71
N TRP A 1027 -2.71 57.90 -69.54
CA TRP A 1027 -2.68 59.01 -68.60
C TRP A 1027 -1.77 58.66 -67.43
N TYR A 1028 -0.86 59.57 -67.11
CA TYR A 1028 -0.03 59.53 -65.91
C TYR A 1028 -0.67 60.46 -64.88
N TRP A 1029 -0.83 60.00 -63.66
CA TRP A 1029 -1.27 60.83 -62.55
C TRP A 1029 -0.29 60.76 -61.40
N ARG A 1030 -0.22 61.82 -60.61
CA ARG A 1030 0.65 61.89 -59.44
C ARG A 1030 0.03 62.70 -58.33
N VAL A 1031 0.41 62.40 -57.10
CA VAL A 1031 0.01 63.15 -55.90
C VAL A 1031 1.20 63.32 -54.96
N ARG A 1032 1.22 64.44 -54.23
CA ARG A 1032 2.14 64.71 -53.12
C ARG A 1032 1.43 65.53 -52.04
N PHE A 1033 2.05 65.67 -50.88
CA PHE A 1033 1.63 66.70 -49.93
C PHE A 1033 1.91 68.09 -50.52
N SER A 1034 0.94 69.00 -50.44
CA SER A 1034 1.15 70.41 -50.87
C SER A 1034 2.17 71.11 -49.99
N GLN A 1035 2.21 70.74 -48.70
CA GLN A 1035 3.20 71.19 -47.72
C GLN A 1035 3.63 69.96 -46.89
N PRO A 1036 4.68 69.23 -47.31
CA PRO A 1036 5.21 68.12 -46.54
C PRO A 1036 5.80 68.63 -45.22
N ALA A 1037 5.44 67.98 -44.11
CA ALA A 1037 6.02 68.25 -42.81
C ALA A 1037 7.41 67.62 -42.69
N THR A 1038 8.15 68.01 -41.66
CA THR A 1038 9.49 67.43 -41.38
C THR A 1038 9.36 65.92 -41.16
N GLY A 1039 10.01 65.11 -42.00
CA GLY A 1039 9.96 63.63 -41.94
C GLY A 1039 8.99 62.97 -42.92
N GLU A 1040 8.17 63.74 -43.63
CA GLU A 1040 7.31 63.24 -44.71
C GLU A 1040 8.04 63.23 -46.06
N ASP A 1041 7.63 62.34 -46.96
CA ASP A 1041 8.14 62.27 -48.33
C ASP A 1041 7.63 63.47 -49.14
N PRO A 1042 8.50 64.39 -49.57
CA PRO A 1042 8.09 65.55 -50.37
C PRO A 1042 7.87 65.20 -51.85
N ASN A 1043 8.22 63.97 -52.26
CA ASN A 1043 8.21 63.58 -53.65
C ASN A 1043 6.81 63.24 -54.17
N TRP A 1044 6.65 63.38 -55.48
CA TRP A 1044 5.45 62.94 -56.18
C TRP A 1044 5.39 61.42 -56.23
N GLN A 1045 4.23 60.88 -55.84
CA GLN A 1045 3.88 59.49 -56.02
C GLN A 1045 3.09 59.40 -57.32
N GLN A 1046 3.59 58.63 -58.29
CA GLN A 1046 3.07 58.60 -59.65
C GLN A 1046 2.53 57.23 -60.00
N ALA A 1047 1.39 57.19 -60.70
CA ALA A 1047 0.95 56.02 -61.42
C ALA A 1047 0.45 56.34 -62.84
N SER A 1048 0.25 55.32 -63.68
CA SER A 1048 -0.33 55.42 -65.02
C SER A 1048 -1.59 54.56 -65.17
N PHE A 1049 -2.51 54.97 -66.05
CA PHE A 1049 -3.68 54.21 -66.46
C PHE A 1049 -4.05 54.48 -67.92
N ARG A 1050 -4.86 53.62 -68.53
CA ARG A 1050 -5.40 53.77 -69.88
C ARG A 1050 -6.89 54.06 -69.84
#